data_AF-A0A061J939-F1
#
_entry.id   AF-A0A061J939-F1
#
_cell.length_a   1.000
_cell.length_b   1.000
_cell.length_c   1.000
_cell.angle_alpha   90.00
_cell.angle_beta   90.00
_cell.angle_gamma   90.00
#
_symmetry.space_group_name_H-M   'P 1'
#
loop_
_entity.id
_entity.type
_entity.pdbx_description
1 polymer ?
#
loop_
_entity_poly.entity_id
_entity_poly.type
_entity_poly.pdbx_seq_one_letter_code
_entity_poly.pdbx_strand_id
1 'polypeptide(L)'
;MSSRWLPDFVLQRDRESTSYSSTRGRLSNPFDLVTEDACIISLERTCRHTVKVFAVRERIHKKFRGFVDNVASEFVLKSSLTQMGVNAENIEIVLDRHALRAEIRMDLVALSPLAVLMLDYITRGAYIGKLFAAEQVRRVRSVSYINRLLNALDQAGNFLLNYGDSAEPNWELKVMDGRVVAFLPILEGTFSHSGEVHGLLPTIGAALNTRTRYKELLRLHQEFRPNHTRVATSGGILLVRGFALHLRTLFGRVVDEFLPPGLKSMSSRVIEPDSTSSHKLRERTFVFYGDSTVELTHVPIEFYTLESYREHVPFSLRKTLSFRCACKADILSVFKTAPGGNECCCTYICKGGQFNELTSEDWVTADPKLPPYVGYDDPGRQQELAQQAVYQECEYSILSAIAAGDITSDGVLLTRYFPSPCLKSLILSCTVGRKVRAIFFTKASRHHGEFFSQEDSGLLCDLNTFGIAVFYVDEAHDGIYQFIRRQDRDSGVFVPVERRQEYLLATFFGVYGSNLVAGDFEAELGFLLNGILQLRHYCNHPLLNPNKTLALVTGGGPGAMEVGNRVAKSLGILSCGLFVDFGALSDRPGATINEQKRNPYVDAFMTYRSNKLVERQSDFNLDFPIFLTGGIGTDFEYALEEVRRKVGSVPPNPILLFGTLNEYTNKITGRYQENLRAGTIKGSEWICSIPWLVTTGAEAWEVYRRFFNGQLLVGPDAPLNDRGFVLASEYFVKHSM
;
A
#
# COMPACT_ATOMS: atom_id res chain seq x y z
N MET A 1 -4.13 -7.30 -23.80
CA MET A 1 -4.66 -6.29 -22.87
C MET A 1 -3.52 -5.40 -22.37
N SER A 2 -3.78 -4.14 -22.02
CA SER A 2 -2.78 -3.25 -21.39
C SER A 2 -3.46 -2.22 -20.50
N SER A 3 -3.18 -2.29 -19.20
CA SER A 3 -3.59 -1.29 -18.22
C SER A 3 -2.77 -0.04 -18.42
N ARG A 4 -3.40 1.12 -18.24
CA ARG A 4 -2.71 2.41 -18.21
C ARG A 4 -1.85 2.58 -16.95
N TRP A 5 -2.19 1.87 -15.87
CA TRP A 5 -1.73 2.15 -14.52
C TRP A 5 -0.74 1.14 -13.96
N LEU A 6 -0.58 0.00 -14.62
CA LEU A 6 0.33 -1.07 -14.23
C LEU A 6 1.33 -1.37 -15.35
N PRO A 7 2.54 -1.85 -15.05
CA PRO A 7 3.46 -2.37 -16.05
C PRO A 7 2.82 -3.48 -16.91
N ASP A 8 3.26 -3.64 -18.16
CA ASP A 8 2.62 -4.60 -19.08
C ASP A 8 2.76 -6.03 -18.60
N PHE A 9 3.93 -6.39 -18.06
CA PHE A 9 4.18 -7.74 -17.56
C PHE A 9 3.27 -8.15 -16.40
N VAL A 10 2.68 -7.18 -15.66
CA VAL A 10 1.70 -7.47 -14.61
C VAL A 10 0.45 -8.12 -15.21
N LEU A 11 0.06 -7.73 -16.43
CA LEU A 11 -1.10 -8.26 -17.14
C LEU A 11 -0.77 -9.34 -18.17
N GLN A 12 0.48 -9.36 -18.65
CA GLN A 12 0.94 -10.25 -19.71
C GLN A 12 1.64 -11.50 -19.17
N ARG A 13 1.67 -11.71 -17.85
CA ARG A 13 2.29 -12.92 -17.31
C ARG A 13 1.49 -14.13 -17.80
N ASP A 14 1.99 -14.74 -18.88
CA ASP A 14 1.57 -16.05 -19.32
C ASP A 14 1.74 -17.01 -18.14
N ARG A 15 0.92 -18.06 -18.11
CA ARG A 15 0.87 -19.11 -17.07
C ARG A 15 2.20 -19.84 -16.82
N GLU A 16 3.29 -19.40 -17.44
CA GLU A 16 4.65 -19.87 -17.16
C GLU A 16 5.12 -19.39 -15.79
N SER A 17 5.19 -20.36 -14.89
CA SER A 17 5.62 -20.32 -13.49
C SER A 17 7.08 -19.86 -13.31
N THR A 18 7.39 -18.62 -13.67
CA THR A 18 8.72 -18.03 -13.57
C THR A 18 8.85 -17.17 -12.31
N SER A 19 10.03 -17.12 -11.68
CA SER A 19 10.27 -16.26 -10.50
C SER A 19 10.47 -14.80 -10.89
N TYR A 20 10.09 -13.86 -10.02
CA TYR A 20 10.38 -12.44 -10.21
C TYR A 20 11.88 -12.11 -10.19
N SER A 21 12.69 -12.96 -9.57
CA SER A 21 14.15 -12.82 -9.56
C SER A 21 14.79 -13.04 -10.94
N SER A 22 14.21 -13.89 -11.78
CA SER A 22 14.73 -14.19 -13.12
C SER A 22 14.29 -13.16 -14.18
N THR A 23 13.27 -12.35 -13.89
CA THR A 23 12.71 -11.35 -14.81
C THR A 23 13.09 -9.91 -14.48
N ARG A 24 13.74 -9.68 -13.33
CA ARG A 24 14.10 -8.35 -12.82
C ARG A 24 14.81 -7.49 -13.87
N GLY A 25 14.20 -6.36 -14.23
CA GLY A 25 14.72 -5.40 -15.21
C GLY A 25 14.69 -5.86 -16.67
N ARG A 26 14.45 -7.14 -16.96
CA ARG A 26 14.35 -7.67 -18.34
C ARG A 26 13.00 -7.36 -18.99
N LEU A 27 11.94 -7.33 -18.17
CA LEU A 27 10.55 -7.15 -18.61
C LEU A 27 9.98 -5.77 -18.21
N SER A 28 10.82 -4.85 -17.74
CA SER A 28 10.38 -3.51 -17.40
C SER A 28 10.04 -2.73 -18.67
N ASN A 29 8.87 -2.09 -18.69
CA ASN A 29 8.52 -1.20 -19.79
C ASN A 29 9.56 -0.07 -19.91
N PRO A 30 9.89 0.44 -21.12
CA PRO A 30 10.53 1.75 -21.22
C PRO A 30 9.62 2.83 -20.61
N PHE A 31 10.16 4.01 -20.30
CA PHE A 31 9.33 5.13 -19.89
C PHE A 31 8.37 5.56 -21.00
N ASP A 32 7.13 5.87 -20.65
CA ASP A 32 6.06 6.19 -21.61
C ASP A 32 6.28 7.49 -22.41
N LEU A 33 7.14 8.41 -21.95
CA LEU A 33 7.45 9.66 -22.63
C LEU A 33 8.63 9.59 -23.61
N VAL A 34 9.34 8.47 -23.71
CA VAL A 34 10.56 8.39 -24.53
C VAL A 34 10.64 7.09 -25.32
N THR A 35 11.21 7.14 -26.52
CA THR A 35 11.55 5.94 -27.28
C THR A 35 12.99 5.52 -27.08
N GLU A 36 13.33 4.31 -27.53
CA GLU A 36 14.71 3.99 -27.88
C GLU A 36 15.17 4.80 -29.11
N ASP A 37 16.46 4.72 -29.42
CA ASP A 37 17.04 5.43 -30.56
C ASP A 37 16.48 4.92 -31.90
N ALA A 38 16.27 5.86 -32.83
CA ALA A 38 15.96 5.65 -34.23
C ALA A 38 17.23 5.35 -35.05
N CYS A 39 17.08 4.48 -36.05
CA CYS A 39 18.15 4.03 -36.94
C CYS A 39 18.10 4.79 -38.26
N ILE A 40 19.25 5.26 -38.76
CA ILE A 40 19.34 5.87 -40.09
C ILE A 40 19.14 4.81 -41.18
N ILE A 41 18.11 5.00 -42.02
CA ILE A 41 17.81 4.13 -43.17
C ILE A 41 18.47 4.64 -44.44
N SER A 42 18.45 5.96 -44.65
CA SER A 42 19.16 6.62 -45.74
C SER A 42 19.65 7.98 -45.31
N LEU A 43 20.71 8.44 -45.96
CA LEU A 43 21.27 9.77 -45.78
C LEU A 43 21.81 10.28 -47.11
N GLU A 44 21.69 11.58 -47.34
CA GLU A 44 22.15 12.26 -48.54
C GLU A 44 22.90 13.53 -48.12
N ARG A 45 24.18 13.61 -48.47
CA ARG A 45 24.97 14.79 -48.15
C ARG A 45 24.67 15.89 -49.16
N THR A 46 24.06 16.97 -48.69
CA THR A 46 23.75 18.14 -49.52
C THR A 46 24.93 19.10 -49.60
N CYS A 47 25.72 19.23 -48.52
CA CYS A 47 26.96 19.99 -48.52
C CYS A 47 27.90 19.52 -47.39
N ARG A 48 29.06 20.18 -47.25
CA ARG A 48 30.04 19.84 -46.19
C ARG A 48 29.44 19.95 -44.78
N HIS A 49 28.49 20.86 -44.58
CA HIS A 49 27.89 21.16 -43.28
C HIS A 49 26.52 20.50 -43.04
N THR A 50 25.93 19.86 -44.05
CA THR A 50 24.54 19.39 -43.95
C THR A 50 24.38 18.02 -44.61
N VAL A 51 23.73 17.12 -43.88
CA VAL A 51 23.33 15.79 -44.36
C VAL A 51 21.83 15.63 -44.12
N LYS A 52 21.07 15.41 -45.18
CA LYS A 52 19.67 15.00 -45.09
C LYS A 52 19.61 13.56 -44.60
N VAL A 53 18.80 13.30 -43.58
CA VAL A 53 18.70 11.98 -42.94
C VAL A 53 17.24 11.54 -42.90
N PHE A 54 17.03 10.28 -43.28
CA PHE A 54 15.80 9.56 -43.01
C PHE A 54 16.09 8.45 -42.00
N ALA A 55 15.52 8.58 -40.81
CA ALA A 55 15.64 7.64 -39.73
C ALA A 55 14.28 6.99 -39.40
N VAL A 56 14.32 5.72 -39.00
CA VAL A 56 13.13 4.96 -38.62
C VAL A 56 13.34 4.37 -37.25
N ARG A 57 12.31 4.47 -36.41
CA ARG A 57 12.20 3.70 -35.17
C ARG A 57 11.06 2.70 -35.30
N GLU A 58 11.40 1.42 -35.35
CA GLU A 58 10.43 0.32 -35.31
C GLU A 58 10.20 -0.17 -33.88
N ARG A 59 9.12 -0.95 -33.68
CA ARG A 59 8.81 -1.59 -32.39
C ARG A 59 8.77 -0.60 -31.23
N ILE A 60 8.13 0.55 -31.44
CA ILE A 60 7.86 1.51 -30.37
C ILE A 60 6.89 0.87 -29.39
N HIS A 61 7.14 1.04 -28.10
CA HIS A 61 6.24 0.49 -27.08
C HIS A 61 4.85 1.11 -27.22
N LYS A 62 3.79 0.29 -27.22
CA LYS A 62 2.39 0.74 -27.43
C LYS A 62 1.89 1.81 -26.45
N LYS A 63 2.53 1.90 -25.27
CA LYS A 63 2.24 2.94 -24.26
C LYS A 63 2.92 4.28 -24.50
N PHE A 64 3.78 4.39 -25.52
CA PHE A 64 4.45 5.65 -25.84
C PHE A 64 3.41 6.75 -26.06
N ARG A 65 3.50 7.82 -25.26
CA ARG A 65 2.48 8.88 -25.22
C ARG A 65 2.40 9.68 -26.52
N GLY A 66 3.42 9.64 -27.37
CA GLY A 66 3.37 10.28 -28.69
C GLY A 66 2.33 9.67 -29.64
N PHE A 67 1.82 8.46 -29.38
CA PHE A 67 0.69 7.89 -30.14
C PHE A 67 -0.69 8.41 -29.72
N VAL A 68 -0.76 9.23 -28.66
CA VAL A 68 -2.01 9.82 -28.19
C VAL A 68 -2.29 11.10 -28.97
N ASP A 69 -3.55 11.27 -29.38
CA ASP A 69 -3.98 12.45 -30.13
C ASP A 69 -3.64 13.74 -29.37
N ASN A 70 -3.16 14.75 -30.10
CA ASN A 70 -2.73 16.05 -29.58
C ASN A 70 -1.50 16.02 -28.64
N VAL A 71 -0.74 14.92 -28.59
CA VAL A 71 0.56 14.89 -27.91
C VAL A 71 1.68 15.14 -28.92
N ALA A 72 2.31 16.31 -28.83
CA ALA A 72 3.45 16.65 -29.68
C ALA A 72 4.66 15.77 -29.35
N SER A 73 5.34 15.27 -30.39
CA SER A 73 6.60 14.54 -30.26
C SER A 73 7.74 15.38 -30.82
N GLU A 74 8.88 15.39 -30.13
CA GLU A 74 10.11 16.03 -30.59
C GLU A 74 11.23 15.01 -30.73
N PHE A 75 12.13 15.22 -31.70
CA PHE A 75 13.31 14.39 -31.86
C PHE A 75 14.47 14.94 -31.01
N VAL A 76 15.03 14.07 -30.18
CA VAL A 76 16.11 14.37 -29.24
C VAL A 76 17.37 13.66 -29.74
N LEU A 77 18.29 14.40 -30.33
CA LEU A 77 19.57 13.87 -30.79
C LEU A 77 20.42 13.44 -29.59
N LYS A 78 21.27 12.42 -29.77
CA LYS A 78 22.23 12.01 -28.75
C LYS A 78 23.10 13.19 -28.29
N SER A 79 23.11 13.42 -26.98
CA SER A 79 23.94 14.48 -26.37
C SER A 79 25.43 14.43 -26.74
N SER A 80 25.97 13.24 -27.04
CA SER A 80 27.34 13.11 -27.53
C SER A 80 27.55 13.74 -28.91
N LEU A 81 26.57 13.63 -29.82
CA LEU A 81 26.62 14.26 -31.14
C LEU A 81 26.52 15.78 -31.04
N THR A 82 25.59 16.28 -30.21
CA THR A 82 25.45 17.73 -29.99
C THR A 82 26.67 18.33 -29.32
N GLN A 83 27.32 17.62 -28.39
CA GLN A 83 28.57 18.08 -27.76
C GLN A 83 29.72 18.22 -28.77
N MET A 84 29.70 17.51 -29.90
CA MET A 84 30.67 17.69 -30.99
C MET A 84 30.23 18.79 -31.97
N GLY A 85 29.01 19.31 -31.85
CA GLY A 85 28.46 20.39 -32.67
C GLY A 85 27.54 19.96 -33.79
N VAL A 86 27.13 18.68 -33.83
CA VAL A 86 26.09 18.22 -34.77
C VAL A 86 24.73 18.52 -34.17
N ASN A 87 23.87 19.24 -34.88
CA ASN A 87 22.48 19.47 -34.49
C ASN A 87 21.51 18.82 -35.49
N ALA A 88 20.24 18.69 -35.09
CA ALA A 88 19.16 18.26 -35.97
C ALA A 88 18.21 19.44 -36.20
N GLU A 89 17.96 19.78 -37.46
CA GLU A 89 17.06 20.85 -37.92
C GLU A 89 16.05 20.30 -38.94
N ASN A 90 15.02 21.09 -39.28
CA ASN A 90 13.98 20.71 -40.26
C ASN A 90 13.37 19.32 -40.00
N ILE A 91 13.03 19.06 -38.75
CA ILE A 91 12.58 17.75 -38.28
C ILE A 91 11.10 17.56 -38.62
N GLU A 92 10.79 16.51 -39.38
CA GLU A 92 9.45 16.02 -39.64
C GLU A 92 9.30 14.62 -39.02
N ILE A 93 8.26 14.42 -38.21
CA ILE A 93 7.99 13.15 -37.53
C ILE A 93 6.61 12.65 -37.97
N VAL A 94 6.57 11.42 -38.49
CA VAL A 94 5.34 10.70 -38.81
C VAL A 94 5.25 9.48 -37.91
N LEU A 95 4.21 9.43 -37.07
CA LEU A 95 3.95 8.31 -36.15
C LEU A 95 2.84 7.42 -36.70
N ASP A 96 3.12 6.12 -36.77
CA ASP A 96 2.13 5.09 -37.09
C ASP A 96 1.86 4.24 -35.84
N ARG A 97 0.68 4.46 -35.25
CA ARG A 97 0.22 3.73 -34.05
C ARG A 97 -0.09 2.26 -34.33
N HIS A 98 -0.53 1.92 -35.55
CA HIS A 98 -0.88 0.55 -35.90
C HIS A 98 0.38 -0.28 -36.17
N ALA A 99 1.35 0.29 -36.87
CA ALA A 99 2.64 -0.35 -37.12
C ALA A 99 3.63 -0.21 -35.94
N LEU A 100 3.28 0.56 -34.89
CA LEU A 100 4.16 0.88 -33.77
C LEU A 100 5.52 1.42 -34.24
N ARG A 101 5.48 2.37 -35.17
CA ARG A 101 6.64 2.87 -35.92
C ARG A 101 6.66 4.38 -35.96
N ALA A 102 7.85 4.96 -36.03
CA ALA A 102 8.06 6.36 -36.35
C ALA A 102 9.01 6.50 -37.54
N GLU A 103 8.64 7.40 -38.45
CA GLU A 103 9.49 7.88 -39.54
C GLU A 103 9.92 9.31 -39.26
N ILE A 104 11.20 9.59 -39.40
CA ILE A 104 11.79 10.86 -39.01
C ILE A 104 12.67 11.36 -40.15
N ARG A 105 12.30 12.49 -40.74
CA ARG A 105 13.12 13.22 -41.72
C ARG A 105 13.74 14.42 -41.02
N MET A 106 15.03 14.65 -41.20
CA MET A 106 15.74 15.76 -40.58
C MET A 106 16.99 16.13 -41.37
N ASP A 107 17.50 17.33 -41.12
CA ASP A 107 18.84 17.74 -41.53
C ASP A 107 19.79 17.64 -40.34
N LEU A 108 20.86 16.85 -40.47
CA LEU A 108 21.98 16.92 -39.55
C LEU A 108 22.90 18.06 -39.99
N VAL A 109 23.03 19.07 -39.14
CA VAL A 109 23.77 20.30 -39.42
C VAL A 109 25.03 20.36 -38.55
N ALA A 110 26.17 20.63 -39.16
CA ALA A 110 27.43 20.86 -38.47
C ALA A 110 27.59 22.34 -38.11
N LEU A 111 27.59 22.63 -36.82
CA LEU A 111 27.74 23.98 -36.25
C LEU A 111 29.17 24.26 -35.76
N SER A 112 30.11 23.33 -35.98
CA SER A 112 31.52 23.47 -35.62
C SER A 112 32.42 22.75 -36.64
N PRO A 113 33.71 23.09 -36.74
CA PRO A 113 34.67 22.34 -37.56
C PRO A 113 34.74 20.85 -37.20
N LEU A 114 34.62 20.52 -35.90
CA LEU A 114 34.61 19.13 -35.45
C LEU A 114 33.35 18.40 -35.92
N ALA A 115 32.21 19.07 -35.91
CA ALA A 115 30.94 18.51 -36.37
C ALA A 115 30.99 18.16 -37.85
N VAL A 116 31.66 18.97 -38.68
CA VAL A 116 31.85 18.70 -40.10
C VAL A 116 32.54 17.34 -40.32
N LEU A 117 33.57 17.05 -39.53
CA LEU A 117 34.28 15.77 -39.57
C LEU A 117 33.41 14.64 -39.00
N MET A 118 32.67 14.91 -37.93
CA MET A 118 31.78 13.90 -37.33
C MET A 118 30.69 13.45 -38.32
N LEU A 119 30.16 14.33 -39.17
CA LEU A 119 29.18 13.96 -40.20
C LEU A 119 29.70 12.86 -41.14
N ASP A 120 31.01 12.80 -41.40
CA ASP A 120 31.62 11.78 -42.28
C ASP A 120 31.55 10.36 -41.68
N TYR A 121 31.44 10.27 -40.35
CA TYR A 121 31.35 9.01 -39.60
C TYR A 121 29.92 8.62 -39.21
N ILE A 122 28.92 9.44 -39.54
CA ILE A 122 27.50 9.10 -39.37
C ILE A 122 27.03 8.38 -40.64
N THR A 123 26.84 7.07 -40.52
CA THR A 123 26.48 6.22 -41.66
C THR A 123 25.07 5.64 -41.55
N ARG A 124 24.59 5.03 -42.64
CA ARG A 124 23.41 4.17 -42.62
C ARG A 124 23.60 3.07 -41.56
N GLY A 125 22.56 2.79 -40.78
CA GLY A 125 22.62 1.87 -39.64
C GLY A 125 22.90 2.54 -38.28
N ALA A 126 23.30 3.81 -38.27
CA ALA A 126 23.61 4.52 -37.04
C ALA A 126 22.36 4.84 -36.21
N TYR A 127 22.44 4.64 -34.89
CA TYR A 127 21.40 5.00 -33.93
C TYR A 127 21.68 6.38 -33.32
N ILE A 128 20.95 7.41 -33.74
CA ILE A 128 21.38 8.81 -33.54
C ILE A 128 20.59 9.61 -32.52
N GLY A 129 19.36 9.21 -32.18
CA GLY A 129 18.52 9.94 -31.25
C GLY A 129 17.14 9.31 -31.10
N LYS A 130 16.34 9.86 -30.20
CA LYS A 130 15.07 9.29 -29.75
C LYS A 130 13.93 10.28 -29.90
N LEU A 131 12.69 9.82 -29.73
CA LEU A 131 11.54 10.70 -29.62
C LEU A 131 11.19 10.95 -28.16
N PHE A 132 10.78 12.18 -27.85
CA PHE A 132 10.21 12.58 -26.58
C PHE A 132 8.78 13.11 -26.78
N ALA A 133 7.83 12.61 -26.00
CA ALA A 133 6.45 13.05 -26.04
C ALA A 133 6.22 14.17 -25.01
N ALA A 134 5.99 15.39 -25.50
CA ALA A 134 5.80 16.58 -24.66
C ALA A 134 4.34 16.72 -24.19
N GLU A 135 3.89 15.76 -23.38
CA GLU A 135 2.50 15.72 -22.93
C GLU A 135 2.16 16.78 -21.87
N GLN A 136 1.19 17.64 -22.17
CA GLN A 136 0.78 18.76 -21.32
C GLN A 136 0.29 18.36 -19.92
N VAL A 137 -0.31 17.17 -19.80
CA VAL A 137 -0.85 16.65 -18.53
C VAL A 137 0.28 16.18 -17.61
N ARG A 138 1.43 15.79 -18.17
CA ARG A 138 2.60 15.35 -17.40
C ARG A 138 3.46 16.51 -16.91
N ARG A 139 3.31 17.69 -17.52
CA ARG A 139 4.07 18.90 -17.21
C ARG A 139 3.79 19.37 -15.78
N VAL A 140 4.85 19.67 -15.02
CA VAL A 140 4.73 20.14 -13.63
C VAL A 140 4.24 21.59 -13.61
N ARG A 141 3.18 21.84 -12.83
CA ARG A 141 2.53 23.17 -12.71
C ARG A 141 2.60 23.80 -11.32
N SER A 142 3.16 23.08 -10.34
CA SER A 142 3.21 23.53 -8.95
C SER A 142 4.63 23.56 -8.40
N VAL A 143 5.07 24.72 -7.92
CA VAL A 143 6.37 24.89 -7.24
C VAL A 143 6.42 24.02 -5.97
N SER A 144 5.30 23.87 -5.26
CA SER A 144 5.23 23.03 -4.07
C SER A 144 5.44 21.55 -4.36
N TYR A 145 5.23 21.10 -5.60
CA TYR A 145 5.58 19.74 -6.01
C TYR A 145 7.10 19.57 -6.13
N ILE A 146 7.80 20.51 -6.76
CA ILE A 146 9.27 20.47 -6.90
C ILE A 146 9.96 20.57 -5.53
N ASN A 147 9.55 21.53 -4.69
CA ASN A 147 10.11 21.70 -3.34
C ASN A 147 9.94 20.46 -2.47
N ARG A 148 8.84 19.71 -2.66
CA ARG A 148 8.61 18.45 -1.96
C ARG A 148 9.58 17.37 -2.42
N LEU A 149 9.90 17.30 -3.72
CA LEU A 149 10.84 16.31 -4.25
C LEU A 149 12.29 16.58 -3.83
N LEU A 150 12.68 17.86 -3.70
CA LEU A 150 14.00 18.26 -3.17
C LEU A 150 14.23 17.77 -1.74
N ASN A 151 13.19 17.75 -0.92
CA ASN A 151 13.27 17.33 0.47
C ASN A 151 12.86 15.86 0.70
N ALA A 152 12.48 15.16 -0.36
CA ALA A 152 12.03 13.78 -0.28
C ALA A 152 13.17 12.82 -0.61
N LEU A 153 13.28 11.78 0.20
CA LEU A 153 14.19 10.68 -0.02
C LEU A 153 13.44 9.48 -0.59
N ASP A 154 14.12 8.74 -1.46
CA ASP A 154 13.76 7.37 -1.78
C ASP A 154 14.04 6.44 -0.58
N GLN A 155 13.67 5.18 -0.72
CA GLN A 155 13.82 4.20 0.34
C GLN A 155 15.27 3.82 0.65
N ALA A 156 16.21 4.14 -0.23
CA ALA A 156 17.64 3.96 0.00
C ALA A 156 18.28 5.23 0.59
N GLY A 157 17.48 6.23 0.98
CA GLY A 157 17.95 7.47 1.59
C GLY A 157 18.51 8.48 0.58
N ASN A 158 18.23 8.32 -0.72
CA ASN A 158 18.70 9.24 -1.75
C ASN A 158 17.62 10.25 -2.12
N PHE A 159 18.00 11.50 -2.35
CA PHE A 159 17.06 12.52 -2.82
C PHE A 159 16.38 12.16 -4.14
N LEU A 160 15.07 12.42 -4.22
CA LEU A 160 14.27 12.22 -5.44
C LEU A 160 14.63 13.24 -6.54
N LEU A 161 15.05 14.44 -6.11
CA LEU A 161 15.53 15.52 -6.95
C LEU A 161 16.72 16.17 -6.23
N ASN A 162 17.85 16.31 -6.90
CA ASN A 162 19.01 17.02 -6.34
C ASN A 162 19.70 17.86 -7.42
N TYR A 163 20.17 19.06 -7.07
CA TYR A 163 21.01 19.89 -7.94
C TYR A 163 22.15 20.54 -7.13
N GLY A 164 23.36 20.04 -7.32
CA GLY A 164 24.55 20.44 -6.56
C GLY A 164 24.79 19.58 -5.32
N ASP A 165 25.67 20.08 -4.46
CA ASP A 165 26.11 19.40 -3.24
C ASP A 165 25.34 19.84 -1.99
N SER A 166 24.44 20.83 -2.12
CA SER A 166 23.59 21.33 -1.04
C SER A 166 22.19 20.70 -1.06
N ALA A 167 21.60 20.51 0.13
CA ALA A 167 20.20 20.10 0.27
C ALA A 167 19.21 21.18 -0.21
N GLU A 168 19.66 22.44 -0.24
CA GLU A 168 18.92 23.58 -0.77
C GLU A 168 19.63 24.08 -2.04
N PRO A 169 19.18 23.67 -3.23
CA PRO A 169 19.79 24.13 -4.48
C PRO A 169 19.56 25.63 -4.67
N ASN A 170 20.60 26.36 -5.07
CA ASN A 170 20.56 27.80 -5.35
C ASN A 170 19.91 28.14 -6.70
N TRP A 171 18.87 27.41 -7.08
CA TRP A 171 18.12 27.61 -8.33
C TRP A 171 16.84 28.41 -8.09
N GLU A 172 16.35 29.09 -9.11
CA GLU A 172 15.11 29.87 -9.01
C GLU A 172 13.94 29.10 -9.62
N LEU A 173 12.80 29.00 -8.92
CA LEU A 173 11.58 28.37 -9.43
C LEU A 173 10.52 29.43 -9.72
N LYS A 174 10.07 29.52 -10.98
CA LYS A 174 9.01 30.46 -11.41
C LYS A 174 7.85 29.71 -12.04
N VAL A 175 6.63 30.21 -11.82
CA VAL A 175 5.46 29.80 -12.60
C VAL A 175 5.34 30.74 -13.79
N MET A 176 5.49 30.20 -14.99
CA MET A 176 5.42 30.94 -16.25
C MET A 176 4.46 30.19 -17.17
N ASP A 177 3.48 30.87 -17.76
CA ASP A 177 2.47 30.25 -18.65
C ASP A 177 1.79 29.00 -18.06
N GLY A 178 1.48 29.04 -16.76
CA GLY A 178 0.83 27.93 -16.05
C GLY A 178 1.71 26.69 -15.82
N ARG A 179 3.02 26.76 -16.08
CA ARG A 179 4.01 25.69 -15.84
C ARG A 179 5.14 26.16 -14.93
N VAL A 180 5.79 25.23 -14.24
CA VAL A 180 6.99 25.53 -13.44
C VAL A 180 8.22 25.46 -14.31
N VAL A 181 9.03 26.52 -14.27
CA VAL A 181 10.36 26.59 -14.87
C VAL A 181 11.37 26.80 -13.76
N ALA A 182 12.37 25.92 -13.70
CA ALA A 182 13.54 26.07 -12.86
C ALA A 182 14.67 26.74 -13.65
N PHE A 183 15.30 27.75 -13.09
CA PHE A 183 16.48 28.41 -13.63
C PHE A 183 17.70 27.87 -12.89
N LEU A 184 18.39 26.91 -13.52
CA LEU A 184 19.51 26.18 -12.93
C LEU A 184 20.79 27.00 -13.08
N PRO A 185 21.45 27.46 -12.00
CA PRO A 185 22.74 28.14 -12.12
C PRO A 185 23.77 27.18 -12.71
N ILE A 186 24.69 27.70 -13.51
CA ILE A 186 25.80 26.92 -14.10
C ILE A 186 27.14 27.39 -13.54
N LEU A 187 28.15 26.52 -13.62
CA LEU A 187 29.50 26.83 -13.18
C LEU A 187 30.16 27.84 -14.12
N GLU A 188 31.05 28.66 -13.57
CA GLU A 188 31.82 29.61 -14.35
C GLU A 188 32.82 28.90 -15.25
N GLY A 189 32.77 29.24 -16.55
CA GLY A 189 33.63 28.66 -17.58
C GLY A 189 32.87 27.86 -18.64
N THR A 190 33.63 27.32 -19.59
CA THR A 190 33.10 26.51 -20.69
C THR A 190 33.94 25.26 -20.92
N PHE A 191 33.41 24.30 -21.67
CA PHE A 191 34.21 23.17 -22.16
C PHE A 191 34.74 23.43 -23.57
N SER A 192 35.96 22.97 -23.81
CA SER A 192 36.57 22.82 -25.12
C SER A 192 37.02 21.37 -25.31
N HIS A 193 37.06 20.88 -26.54
CA HIS A 193 37.65 19.56 -26.81
C HIS A 193 39.15 19.69 -27.07
N SER A 194 39.92 18.73 -26.55
CA SER A 194 41.33 18.59 -26.89
C SER A 194 41.51 18.20 -28.36
N GLY A 195 42.67 18.49 -28.95
CA GLY A 195 42.97 18.13 -30.34
C GLY A 195 42.91 16.63 -30.62
N GLU A 196 43.09 15.78 -29.59
CA GLU A 196 43.06 14.32 -29.71
C GLU A 196 41.66 13.76 -29.99
N VAL A 197 40.60 14.55 -29.76
CA VAL A 197 39.21 14.13 -29.99
C VAL A 197 38.96 13.66 -31.44
N HIS A 198 39.74 14.17 -32.40
CA HIS A 198 39.66 13.77 -33.81
C HIS A 198 39.89 12.27 -34.01
N GLY A 199 40.79 11.67 -33.23
CA GLY A 199 41.07 10.23 -33.28
C GLY A 199 39.90 9.38 -32.76
N LEU A 200 38.99 9.96 -31.97
CA LEU A 200 37.83 9.27 -31.40
C LEU A 200 36.63 9.23 -32.37
N LEU A 201 36.56 10.10 -33.39
CA LEU A 201 35.41 10.21 -34.29
C LEU A 201 35.06 8.88 -35.01
N PRO A 202 36.02 8.10 -35.57
CA PRO A 202 35.71 6.80 -36.16
C PRO A 202 35.12 5.81 -35.14
N THR A 203 35.63 5.81 -33.91
CA THR A 203 35.12 4.98 -32.82
C THR A 203 33.69 5.35 -32.46
N ILE A 204 33.36 6.64 -32.43
CA ILE A 204 31.98 7.12 -32.20
C ILE A 204 31.06 6.66 -33.33
N GLY A 205 31.47 6.80 -34.59
CA GLY A 205 30.72 6.31 -35.75
C GLY A 205 30.42 4.81 -35.66
N ALA A 206 31.43 3.99 -35.35
CA ALA A 206 31.25 2.55 -35.15
C ALA A 206 30.34 2.23 -33.95
N ALA A 207 30.46 2.98 -32.85
CA ALA A 207 29.65 2.80 -31.66
C ALA A 207 28.18 3.17 -31.88
N LEU A 208 27.89 4.17 -32.72
CA LEU A 208 26.52 4.52 -33.14
C LEU A 208 25.83 3.37 -33.88
N ASN A 209 26.56 2.62 -34.72
CA ASN A 209 26.03 1.47 -35.46
C ASN A 209 25.82 0.24 -34.56
N THR A 210 26.67 0.05 -33.56
CA THR A 210 26.63 -1.12 -32.65
C THR A 210 25.87 -0.87 -31.35
N ARG A 211 25.35 0.35 -31.13
CA ARG A 211 24.73 0.81 -29.86
C ARG A 211 25.66 0.69 -28.65
N THR A 212 26.96 0.76 -28.87
CA THR A 212 27.98 0.69 -27.81
C THR A 212 27.99 2.00 -27.02
N ARG A 213 28.23 1.95 -25.69
CA ARG A 213 28.34 3.16 -24.86
C ARG A 213 29.74 3.77 -25.00
N TYR A 214 29.83 5.04 -25.38
CA TYR A 214 31.10 5.76 -25.59
C TYR A 214 31.15 7.15 -24.94
N LYS A 215 30.08 7.58 -24.26
CA LYS A 215 29.97 8.94 -23.70
C LYS A 215 31.05 9.26 -22.67
N GLU A 216 31.49 8.27 -21.89
CA GLU A 216 32.61 8.46 -20.94
C GLU A 216 33.95 8.64 -21.65
N LEU A 217 34.17 7.99 -22.79
CA LEU A 217 35.38 8.21 -23.60
C LEU A 217 35.41 9.64 -24.14
N LEU A 218 34.28 10.13 -24.66
CA LEU A 218 34.16 11.52 -25.14
C LEU A 218 34.51 12.53 -24.04
N ARG A 219 34.12 12.27 -22.79
CA ARG A 219 34.43 13.14 -21.65
C ARG A 219 35.92 13.26 -21.33
N LEU A 220 36.73 12.23 -21.63
CA LEU A 220 38.17 12.29 -21.42
C LEU A 220 38.86 13.32 -22.34
N HIS A 221 38.22 13.68 -23.45
CA HIS A 221 38.71 14.70 -24.37
C HIS A 221 38.11 16.10 -24.10
N GLN A 222 37.33 16.26 -23.02
CA GLN A 222 36.75 17.54 -22.64
C GLN A 222 37.61 18.25 -21.60
N GLU A 223 38.09 19.43 -21.94
CA GLU A 223 38.85 20.31 -21.05
C GLU A 223 37.97 21.46 -20.59
N PHE A 224 37.89 21.68 -19.28
CA PHE A 224 37.13 22.78 -18.71
C PHE A 224 38.00 24.03 -18.58
N ARG A 225 37.47 25.16 -19.04
CA ARG A 225 38.12 26.48 -19.06
C ARG A 225 37.38 27.41 -18.10
N PRO A 226 37.78 27.49 -16.82
CA PRO A 226 37.01 28.19 -15.78
C PRO A 226 36.87 29.71 -16.02
N ASN A 227 37.82 30.33 -16.73
CA ASN A 227 37.83 31.78 -16.96
C ASN A 227 37.22 32.19 -18.31
N HIS A 228 36.60 31.27 -19.05
CA HIS A 228 35.97 31.60 -20.33
C HIS A 228 34.54 32.10 -20.14
N THR A 229 34.19 33.16 -20.89
CA THR A 229 32.85 33.75 -20.89
C THR A 229 31.81 32.77 -21.43
N ARG A 230 30.63 32.71 -20.83
CA ARG A 230 29.52 31.84 -21.27
C ARG A 230 28.64 32.54 -22.32
N VAL A 231 29.29 33.19 -23.27
CA VAL A 231 28.69 33.95 -24.38
C VAL A 231 28.81 33.10 -25.64
N ALA A 232 27.72 32.93 -26.39
CA ALA A 232 27.74 32.17 -27.63
C ALA A 232 28.13 33.07 -28.80
N THR A 233 29.03 32.58 -29.64
CA THR A 233 29.53 33.30 -30.81
C THR A 233 29.05 32.64 -32.11
N SER A 234 28.90 33.45 -33.15
CA SER A 234 28.52 32.96 -34.48
C SER A 234 29.49 31.89 -34.99
N GLY A 235 28.97 30.75 -35.44
CA GLY A 235 29.77 29.69 -36.06
C GLY A 235 30.43 28.71 -35.08
N GLY A 236 29.95 28.64 -33.84
CA GLY A 236 30.41 27.68 -32.84
C GLY A 236 29.29 27.15 -31.94
N ILE A 237 29.69 26.37 -30.95
CA ILE A 237 28.82 25.85 -29.90
C ILE A 237 29.31 26.30 -28.53
N LEU A 238 28.38 26.55 -27.63
CA LEU A 238 28.64 26.88 -26.25
C LEU A 238 28.36 25.63 -25.38
N LEU A 239 29.42 24.98 -24.91
CA LEU A 239 29.32 23.90 -23.93
C LEU A 239 29.53 24.45 -22.53
N VAL A 240 28.52 24.34 -21.69
CA VAL A 240 28.58 24.78 -20.29
C VAL A 240 28.39 23.61 -19.33
N ARG A 241 28.89 23.81 -18.11
CA ARG A 241 28.82 22.83 -17.03
C ARG A 241 27.79 23.27 -16.00
N GLY A 242 26.75 22.48 -15.79
CA GLY A 242 25.88 22.59 -14.63
C GLY A 242 26.41 21.79 -13.45
N PHE A 243 25.84 22.04 -12.28
CA PHE A 243 26.10 21.24 -11.09
C PHE A 243 25.60 19.80 -11.25
N ALA A 244 25.94 18.94 -10.30
CA ALA A 244 25.46 17.57 -10.30
C ALA A 244 23.93 17.53 -10.18
N LEU A 245 23.24 17.00 -11.20
CA LEU A 245 21.77 16.93 -11.23
C LEU A 245 21.33 15.47 -11.17
N HIS A 246 20.45 15.16 -10.23
CA HIS A 246 19.79 13.87 -10.13
C HIS A 246 18.28 14.03 -10.33
N LEU A 247 17.72 13.34 -11.34
CA LEU A 247 16.29 13.31 -11.62
C LEU A 247 15.78 11.87 -11.45
N ARG A 248 15.17 11.48 -10.32
CA ARG A 248 14.61 10.11 -10.18
C ARG A 248 13.20 9.97 -10.75
N THR A 249 12.44 11.05 -10.66
CA THR A 249 10.97 11.00 -10.76
C THR A 249 10.42 11.87 -11.88
N LEU A 250 11.30 12.47 -12.68
CA LEU A 250 11.01 13.52 -13.63
C LEU A 250 11.92 13.43 -14.86
N PHE A 251 11.37 13.80 -16.02
CA PHE A 251 12.17 14.31 -17.12
C PHE A 251 12.38 15.82 -16.94
N GLY A 252 13.52 16.33 -17.37
CA GLY A 252 13.76 17.76 -17.57
C GLY A 252 13.80 18.10 -19.06
N ARG A 253 13.38 19.30 -19.44
CA ARG A 253 13.52 19.83 -20.80
C ARG A 253 13.93 21.29 -20.77
N VAL A 254 14.96 21.67 -21.52
CA VAL A 254 15.37 23.08 -21.63
C VAL A 254 14.33 23.89 -22.40
N VAL A 255 14.02 25.09 -21.91
CA VAL A 255 13.01 25.99 -22.47
C VAL A 255 13.67 27.14 -23.21
N ASP A 256 13.72 27.06 -24.54
CA ASP A 256 14.40 28.07 -25.37
C ASP A 256 13.84 29.49 -25.22
N GLU A 257 12.54 29.62 -24.95
CA GLU A 257 11.83 30.90 -24.78
C GLU A 257 12.44 31.79 -23.67
N PHE A 258 13.15 31.19 -22.71
CA PHE A 258 13.74 31.89 -21.57
C PHE A 258 15.27 31.90 -21.59
N LEU A 259 15.88 31.47 -22.70
CA LEU A 259 17.33 31.64 -22.91
C LEU A 259 17.65 33.10 -23.26
N PRO A 260 18.92 33.52 -23.08
CA PRO A 260 19.39 34.80 -23.59
C PRO A 260 19.04 35.03 -25.07
N PRO A 261 18.67 36.26 -25.48
CA PRO A 261 18.31 36.55 -26.86
C PRO A 261 19.37 36.08 -27.86
N GLY A 262 18.95 35.37 -28.91
CA GLY A 262 19.82 34.83 -29.95
C GLY A 262 20.49 33.48 -29.61
N LEU A 263 20.40 33.03 -28.35
CA LEU A 263 20.84 31.70 -27.93
C LEU A 263 19.73 30.65 -28.14
N LYS A 264 20.11 29.45 -28.57
CA LYS A 264 19.22 28.30 -28.74
C LYS A 264 19.84 27.05 -28.11
N SER A 265 19.02 26.19 -27.50
CA SER A 265 19.47 24.87 -27.07
C SER A 265 19.63 23.92 -28.27
N MET A 266 20.61 23.03 -28.18
CA MET A 266 20.75 21.94 -29.15
C MET A 266 19.61 20.93 -28.97
N SER A 267 19.34 20.13 -30.01
CA SER A 267 18.30 19.08 -30.01
C SER A 267 18.40 18.06 -28.85
N SER A 268 19.52 17.95 -28.15
CA SER A 268 19.71 17.11 -26.96
C SER A 268 19.17 17.72 -25.65
N ARG A 269 18.15 18.59 -25.74
CA ARG A 269 17.61 19.40 -24.65
C ARG A 269 16.76 18.67 -23.60
N VAL A 270 16.54 17.36 -23.74
CA VAL A 270 15.77 16.55 -22.80
C VAL A 270 16.71 15.76 -21.88
N ILE A 271 16.45 15.84 -20.59
CA ILE A 271 17.14 15.12 -19.52
C ILE A 271 16.23 14.00 -19.05
N GLU A 272 16.67 12.76 -19.25
CA GLU A 272 15.95 11.58 -18.77
C GLU A 272 16.19 11.32 -17.28
N PRO A 273 15.26 10.63 -16.60
CA PRO A 273 15.50 10.17 -15.24
C PRO A 273 16.73 9.27 -15.14
N ASP A 274 17.45 9.38 -14.03
CA ASP A 274 18.59 8.52 -13.73
C ASP A 274 18.12 7.08 -13.47
N SER A 275 18.78 6.12 -14.12
CA SER A 275 18.54 4.71 -13.82
C SER A 275 19.16 4.35 -12.45
N THR A 276 18.47 3.49 -11.71
CA THR A 276 18.66 3.16 -10.29
C THR A 276 20.03 2.61 -9.87
N SER A 277 21.03 2.54 -10.76
CA SER A 277 22.32 1.86 -10.53
C SER A 277 23.53 2.78 -10.32
N SER A 278 23.46 4.08 -10.63
CA SER A 278 24.60 4.99 -10.46
C SER A 278 24.46 5.85 -9.20
N HIS A 279 25.13 5.46 -8.13
CA HIS A 279 25.23 6.26 -6.89
C HIS A 279 26.10 7.51 -7.03
N LYS A 280 26.89 7.63 -8.11
CA LYS A 280 27.80 8.77 -8.27
C LYS A 280 27.04 9.96 -8.87
N LEU A 281 26.93 11.04 -8.10
CA LEU A 281 26.50 12.35 -8.57
C LEU A 281 27.39 12.81 -9.73
N ARG A 282 26.77 13.24 -10.83
CA ARG A 282 27.46 13.64 -12.04
C ARG A 282 26.99 15.01 -12.48
N GLU A 283 27.96 15.90 -12.68
CA GLU A 283 27.77 17.18 -13.36
C GLU A 283 27.11 16.97 -14.73
N ARG A 284 26.27 17.93 -15.12
CA ARG A 284 25.57 17.91 -16.41
C ARG A 284 26.23 18.88 -17.38
N THR A 285 26.38 18.44 -18.62
CA THR A 285 26.86 19.29 -19.72
C THR A 285 25.65 19.72 -20.54
N PHE A 286 25.47 21.02 -20.70
CA PHE A 286 24.47 21.60 -21.59
C PHE A 286 25.16 22.17 -22.83
N VAL A 287 24.48 22.12 -23.97
CA VAL A 287 25.04 22.57 -25.25
C VAL A 287 24.07 23.53 -25.91
N PHE A 288 24.58 24.69 -26.28
CA PHE A 288 23.86 25.77 -26.92
C PHE A 288 24.57 26.23 -28.18
N TYR A 289 23.86 26.96 -29.03
CA TYR A 289 24.39 27.59 -30.24
C TYR A 289 23.64 28.87 -30.55
N GLY A 290 24.12 29.62 -31.53
CA GLY A 290 23.56 30.90 -31.93
C GLY A 290 24.51 32.06 -31.66
N ASP A 291 23.99 33.26 -31.67
CA ASP A 291 24.75 34.50 -31.48
C ASP A 291 24.06 35.31 -30.40
N SER A 292 24.69 35.44 -29.23
CA SER A 292 24.15 36.16 -28.08
C SER A 292 25.25 37.03 -27.49
N THR A 293 24.94 38.29 -27.21
CA THR A 293 25.85 39.20 -26.49
C THR A 293 25.70 39.10 -24.96
N VAL A 294 24.68 38.38 -24.49
CA VAL A 294 24.36 38.19 -23.08
C VAL A 294 24.94 36.87 -22.60
N GLU A 295 25.62 36.91 -21.46
CA GLU A 295 26.20 35.72 -20.83
C GLU A 295 25.11 34.80 -20.26
N LEU A 296 25.22 33.50 -20.54
CA LEU A 296 24.39 32.49 -19.92
C LEU A 296 24.84 32.25 -18.47
N THR A 297 23.95 32.51 -17.52
CA THR A 297 24.19 32.25 -16.09
C THR A 297 23.27 31.17 -15.52
N HIS A 298 22.11 30.96 -16.14
CA HIS A 298 21.12 29.98 -15.73
C HIS A 298 20.53 29.24 -16.92
N VAL A 299 20.27 27.95 -16.77
CA VAL A 299 19.58 27.14 -17.76
C VAL A 299 18.11 26.97 -17.35
N PRO A 300 17.14 27.46 -18.13
CA PRO A 300 15.72 27.28 -17.83
C PRO A 300 15.27 25.86 -18.19
N ILE A 301 14.69 25.13 -17.23
CA ILE A 301 14.21 23.77 -17.39
C ILE A 301 12.76 23.66 -16.92
N GLU A 302 11.91 23.07 -17.74
CA GLU A 302 10.59 22.56 -17.34
C GLU A 302 10.66 21.06 -17.04
N PHE A 303 9.73 20.56 -16.23
CA PHE A 303 9.71 19.15 -15.80
C PHE A 303 8.45 18.40 -16.25
N TYR A 304 8.61 17.11 -16.55
CA TYR A 304 7.52 16.18 -16.86
C TYR A 304 7.56 14.97 -15.93
N THR A 305 6.42 14.61 -15.34
CA THR A 305 6.28 13.48 -14.40
C THR A 305 6.32 12.12 -15.09
N LEU A 306 6.83 11.11 -14.39
CA LEU A 306 6.80 9.70 -14.82
C LEU A 306 5.41 9.06 -14.68
N GLU A 307 5.27 7.82 -15.13
CA GLU A 307 4.12 6.99 -14.79
C GLU A 307 3.93 6.93 -13.29
N SER A 308 2.66 6.99 -12.84
CA SER A 308 2.32 7.11 -11.42
C SER A 308 2.95 6.03 -10.53
N TYR A 309 3.14 4.82 -11.07
CA TYR A 309 3.75 3.69 -10.36
C TYR A 309 5.28 3.77 -10.29
N ARG A 310 5.95 4.65 -11.04
CA ARG A 310 7.42 4.82 -11.13
C ARG A 310 7.97 6.07 -10.46
N GLU A 311 7.14 6.89 -9.85
CA GLU A 311 7.59 8.17 -9.29
C GLU A 311 8.37 8.06 -7.97
N HIS A 312 8.61 6.87 -7.41
CA HIS A 312 9.29 6.69 -6.11
C HIS A 312 8.66 7.46 -4.92
N VAL A 313 7.43 7.98 -5.05
CA VAL A 313 6.83 8.86 -4.05
C VAL A 313 6.30 8.04 -2.86
N PRO A 314 6.67 8.36 -1.61
CA PRO A 314 6.13 7.72 -0.42
C PRO A 314 4.67 8.13 -0.15
N PHE A 315 3.92 7.24 0.51
CA PHE A 315 2.49 7.42 0.72
C PHE A 315 2.14 8.66 1.54
N SER A 316 3.00 9.05 2.50
CA SER A 316 2.84 10.26 3.32
C SER A 316 2.76 11.55 2.49
N LEU A 317 3.36 11.55 1.29
CA LEU A 317 3.33 12.69 0.37
C LEU A 317 2.14 12.64 -0.60
N ARG A 318 1.32 11.58 -0.57
CA ARG A 318 0.15 11.36 -1.42
C ARG A 318 -1.15 11.77 -0.69
N LYS A 319 -1.24 13.04 -0.26
CA LYS A 319 -2.40 13.57 0.50
C LYS A 319 -3.75 13.27 -0.16
N THR A 320 -3.87 13.48 -1.47
CA THR A 320 -5.11 13.19 -2.22
C THR A 320 -5.45 11.70 -2.23
N LEU A 321 -4.46 10.81 -2.32
CA LEU A 321 -4.69 9.37 -2.24
C LEU A 321 -5.19 9.00 -0.84
N SER A 322 -4.49 9.46 0.20
CA SER A 322 -4.88 9.23 1.59
C SER A 322 -6.30 9.73 1.90
N PHE A 323 -6.66 10.92 1.41
CA PHE A 323 -8.01 11.47 1.57
C PHE A 323 -9.07 10.58 0.90
N ARG A 324 -8.84 10.15 -0.35
CA ARG A 324 -9.77 9.27 -1.07
C ARG A 324 -9.88 7.89 -0.45
N CYS A 325 -8.78 7.34 0.08
CA CYS A 325 -8.82 6.08 0.82
C CYS A 325 -9.64 6.16 2.13
N ALA A 326 -9.80 7.35 2.70
CA ALA A 326 -10.65 7.58 3.86
C ALA A 326 -12.12 7.85 3.47
N CYS A 327 -12.42 8.06 2.19
CA CYS A 327 -13.75 8.34 1.69
C CYS A 327 -14.44 7.04 1.24
N LYS A 328 -15.53 6.69 1.95
CA LYS A 328 -16.33 5.49 1.68
C LYS A 328 -16.85 5.42 0.24
N ALA A 329 -17.39 6.51 -0.26
CA ALA A 329 -17.93 6.58 -1.63
C ALA A 329 -16.84 6.36 -2.69
N ASP A 330 -15.64 6.91 -2.47
CA ASP A 330 -14.50 6.74 -3.38
C ASP A 330 -14.08 5.26 -3.45
N ILE A 331 -13.89 4.59 -2.31
CA ILE A 331 -13.51 3.16 -2.28
C ILE A 331 -14.55 2.28 -2.97
N LEU A 332 -15.84 2.47 -2.64
CA LEU A 332 -16.93 1.73 -3.27
C LEU A 332 -16.99 1.98 -4.78
N SER A 333 -16.75 3.22 -5.23
CA SER A 333 -16.71 3.54 -6.66
C SER A 333 -15.61 2.78 -7.40
N VAL A 334 -14.46 2.54 -6.75
CA VAL A 334 -13.37 1.78 -7.36
C VAL A 334 -13.76 0.30 -7.47
N PHE A 335 -14.34 -0.31 -6.44
CA PHE A 335 -14.76 -1.72 -6.51
C PHE A 335 -15.84 -1.96 -7.58
N LYS A 336 -16.69 -0.97 -7.87
CA LYS A 336 -17.63 -1.03 -9.01
C LYS A 336 -16.95 -1.16 -10.39
N THR A 337 -15.68 -0.80 -10.50
CA THR A 337 -14.89 -0.97 -11.73
C THR A 337 -14.29 -2.37 -11.87
N ALA A 338 -14.33 -3.20 -10.82
CA ALA A 338 -13.79 -4.54 -10.85
C ALA A 338 -14.57 -5.44 -11.84
N PRO A 339 -13.89 -6.33 -12.58
CA PRO A 339 -14.55 -7.27 -13.49
C PRO A 339 -15.57 -8.13 -12.74
N GLY A 340 -16.79 -8.29 -13.25
CA GLY A 340 -17.84 -9.09 -12.58
C GLY A 340 -17.48 -10.58 -12.38
N GLY A 341 -18.30 -11.31 -11.62
CA GLY A 341 -18.16 -12.74 -11.38
C GLY A 341 -17.42 -13.11 -10.08
N ASN A 342 -16.95 -14.36 -10.00
CA ASN A 342 -16.29 -14.96 -8.83
C ASN A 342 -14.78 -15.20 -9.01
N GLU A 343 -14.19 -14.69 -10.08
CA GLU A 343 -12.74 -14.75 -10.28
C GLU A 343 -12.01 -13.90 -9.24
N CYS A 344 -10.78 -14.26 -8.89
CA CYS A 344 -9.94 -13.37 -8.10
C CYS A 344 -9.59 -12.16 -8.96
N CYS A 345 -9.63 -10.96 -8.39
CA CYS A 345 -9.15 -9.78 -9.08
C CYS A 345 -8.52 -8.79 -8.11
N CYS A 346 -7.47 -8.09 -8.56
CA CYS A 346 -6.83 -7.04 -7.78
C CYS A 346 -6.31 -5.90 -8.66
N THR A 347 -6.07 -4.74 -8.05
CA THR A 347 -5.40 -3.60 -8.67
C THR A 347 -4.59 -2.82 -7.62
N TYR A 348 -3.70 -1.94 -8.07
CA TYR A 348 -2.82 -1.15 -7.21
C TYR A 348 -2.86 0.34 -7.56
N ILE A 349 -3.17 1.16 -6.56
CA ILE A 349 -3.38 2.60 -6.73
C ILE A 349 -2.28 3.39 -6.02
N CYS A 350 -1.63 4.29 -6.78
CA CYS A 350 -0.55 5.16 -6.30
C CYS A 350 -0.93 6.65 -6.27
N LYS A 351 -2.04 7.05 -6.91
CA LYS A 351 -2.52 8.44 -6.99
C LYS A 351 -4.03 8.52 -6.84
N GLY A 352 -4.49 9.58 -6.17
CA GLY A 352 -5.92 9.84 -5.98
C GLY A 352 -6.69 10.03 -7.30
N GLY A 353 -6.07 10.58 -8.35
CA GLY A 353 -6.75 10.74 -9.65
C GLY A 353 -7.19 9.42 -10.29
N GLN A 354 -6.51 8.30 -9.98
CA GLN A 354 -6.83 6.99 -10.54
C GLN A 354 -8.22 6.50 -10.11
N PHE A 355 -8.75 6.95 -8.97
CA PHE A 355 -10.08 6.52 -8.49
C PHE A 355 -11.21 6.82 -9.50
N ASN A 356 -11.07 7.87 -10.32
CA ASN A 356 -12.09 8.23 -11.31
C ASN A 356 -11.80 7.68 -12.72
N GLU A 357 -10.61 7.11 -12.94
CA GLU A 357 -10.12 6.73 -14.27
C GLU A 357 -9.92 5.22 -14.42
N LEU A 358 -10.12 4.45 -13.36
CA LEU A 358 -10.01 3.00 -13.39
C LEU A 358 -11.14 2.37 -14.18
N THR A 359 -10.79 1.35 -14.95
CA THR A 359 -11.70 0.52 -15.74
C THR A 359 -11.48 -0.95 -15.40
N SER A 360 -12.36 -1.84 -15.88
CA SER A 360 -12.20 -3.29 -15.67
C SER A 360 -10.90 -3.85 -16.26
N GLU A 361 -10.32 -3.21 -17.28
CA GLU A 361 -9.04 -3.62 -17.88
C GLU A 361 -7.81 -3.30 -17.01
N ASP A 362 -8.00 -2.48 -15.96
CA ASP A 362 -6.96 -2.11 -15.01
C ASP A 362 -6.88 -3.05 -13.79
N TRP A 363 -7.72 -4.09 -13.77
CA TRP A 363 -7.69 -5.14 -12.76
C TRP A 363 -6.98 -6.38 -13.30
N VAL A 364 -6.06 -6.91 -12.52
CA VAL A 364 -5.47 -8.23 -12.77
C VAL A 364 -6.49 -9.26 -12.32
N THR A 365 -6.89 -10.18 -13.19
CA THR A 365 -7.76 -11.30 -12.84
C THR A 365 -6.98 -12.61 -12.80
N ALA A 366 -7.43 -13.54 -11.96
CA ALA A 366 -6.93 -14.90 -11.93
C ALA A 366 -7.99 -15.89 -11.44
N ASP A 367 -7.80 -17.15 -11.80
CA ASP A 367 -8.57 -18.29 -11.31
C ASP A 367 -7.62 -19.32 -10.67
N PRO A 368 -7.09 -19.03 -9.46
CA PRO A 368 -6.13 -19.92 -8.81
C PRO A 368 -6.77 -21.25 -8.42
N LYS A 369 -6.08 -22.35 -8.72
CA LYS A 369 -6.51 -23.71 -8.38
C LYS A 369 -5.76 -24.19 -7.14
N LEU A 370 -6.50 -24.83 -6.23
CA LEU A 370 -5.91 -25.54 -5.10
C LEU A 370 -5.05 -26.71 -5.62
N PRO A 371 -3.73 -26.71 -5.40
CA PRO A 371 -2.89 -27.84 -5.76
C PRO A 371 -3.21 -29.04 -4.85
N PRO A 372 -3.01 -30.28 -5.33
CA PRO A 372 -3.12 -31.46 -4.48
C PRO A 372 -2.01 -31.47 -3.42
N TYR A 373 -2.32 -31.95 -2.21
CA TYR A 373 -1.30 -32.21 -1.20
C TYR A 373 -0.65 -33.57 -1.49
N VAL A 374 0.66 -33.59 -1.74
CA VAL A 374 1.39 -34.83 -2.10
C VAL A 374 1.98 -35.57 -0.88
N GLY A 375 1.69 -35.11 0.33
CA GLY A 375 2.17 -35.75 1.55
C GLY A 375 3.60 -35.36 1.92
N TYR A 376 4.14 -36.06 2.91
CA TYR A 376 5.51 -35.84 3.41
C TYR A 376 6.56 -36.63 2.61
N ASP A 377 6.14 -37.53 1.74
CA ASP A 377 7.02 -38.46 1.03
C ASP A 377 7.79 -37.81 -0.13
N ASP A 378 7.27 -36.71 -0.68
CA ASP A 378 7.90 -35.95 -1.78
C ASP A 378 7.90 -34.44 -1.49
N PRO A 379 8.78 -33.96 -0.59
CA PRO A 379 8.84 -32.56 -0.20
C PRO A 379 9.24 -31.63 -1.37
N GLY A 380 10.04 -32.14 -2.33
CA GLY A 380 10.44 -31.38 -3.52
C GLY A 380 9.24 -31.06 -4.40
N ARG A 381 8.43 -32.07 -4.73
CA ARG A 381 7.19 -31.85 -5.48
C ARG A 381 6.18 -31.00 -4.73
N GLN A 382 6.06 -31.14 -3.40
CA GLN A 382 5.20 -30.28 -2.59
C GLN A 382 5.64 -28.80 -2.68
N GLN A 383 6.95 -28.54 -2.68
CA GLN A 383 7.51 -27.20 -2.85
C GLN A 383 7.21 -26.61 -4.23
N GLU A 384 7.33 -27.42 -5.29
CA GLU A 384 6.99 -27.00 -6.66
C GLU A 384 5.51 -26.65 -6.80
N LEU A 385 4.62 -27.48 -6.25
CA LEU A 385 3.17 -27.24 -6.25
C LEU A 385 2.80 -25.98 -5.45
N ALA A 386 3.42 -25.76 -4.29
CA ALA A 386 3.22 -24.55 -3.51
C ALA A 386 3.70 -23.29 -4.27
N GLN A 387 4.84 -23.37 -4.95
CA GLN A 387 5.35 -22.29 -5.78
C GLN A 387 4.42 -21.99 -6.98
N GLN A 388 3.90 -23.03 -7.63
CA GLN A 388 2.91 -22.86 -8.70
C GLN A 388 1.62 -22.21 -8.20
N ALA A 389 1.15 -22.56 -7.01
CA ALA A 389 -0.03 -21.93 -6.42
C ALA A 389 0.19 -20.42 -6.18
N VAL A 390 1.34 -20.04 -5.62
CA VAL A 390 1.73 -18.63 -5.44
C VAL A 390 1.66 -17.85 -6.75
N TYR A 391 2.10 -18.46 -7.86
CA TYR A 391 2.11 -17.79 -9.16
C TYR A 391 0.75 -17.64 -9.81
N GLN A 392 -0.25 -18.41 -9.37
CA GLN A 392 -1.62 -18.32 -9.86
C GLN A 392 -2.43 -17.23 -9.15
N GLU A 393 -1.98 -16.72 -8.01
CA GLU A 393 -2.69 -15.65 -7.30
C GLU A 393 -2.64 -14.33 -8.09
N CYS A 394 -3.76 -13.60 -8.11
CA CYS A 394 -3.84 -12.37 -8.92
C CYS A 394 -2.89 -11.27 -8.42
N GLU A 395 -2.72 -11.16 -7.10
CA GLU A 395 -1.86 -10.18 -6.43
C GLU A 395 -0.38 -10.42 -6.74
N TYR A 396 0.01 -11.66 -7.00
CA TYR A 396 1.41 -12.03 -7.17
C TYR A 396 2.10 -11.22 -8.26
N SER A 397 1.42 -10.96 -9.38
CA SER A 397 1.93 -10.15 -10.49
C SER A 397 2.30 -8.71 -10.06
N ILE A 398 1.47 -8.06 -9.25
CA ILE A 398 1.70 -6.71 -8.72
C ILE A 398 2.79 -6.75 -7.65
N LEU A 399 2.69 -7.67 -6.69
CA LEU A 399 3.66 -7.77 -5.59
C LEU A 399 5.07 -8.12 -6.11
N SER A 400 5.16 -8.96 -7.13
CA SER A 400 6.43 -9.25 -7.81
C SER A 400 6.98 -8.07 -8.60
N ALA A 401 6.12 -7.24 -9.20
CA ALA A 401 6.53 -6.00 -9.85
C ALA A 401 7.14 -5.00 -8.87
N ILE A 402 6.57 -4.92 -7.67
CA ILE A 402 7.12 -4.14 -6.57
C ILE A 402 8.48 -4.72 -6.14
N ALA A 403 8.55 -6.04 -5.92
CA ALA A 403 9.79 -6.70 -5.50
C ALA A 403 10.93 -6.56 -6.52
N ALA A 404 10.60 -6.57 -7.82
CA ALA A 404 11.56 -6.37 -8.91
C ALA A 404 12.03 -4.90 -9.03
N GLY A 405 11.23 -3.94 -8.55
CA GLY A 405 11.49 -2.51 -8.66
C GLY A 405 10.87 -1.84 -9.88
N ASP A 406 9.91 -2.49 -10.54
CA ASP A 406 9.18 -1.94 -11.69
C ASP A 406 8.03 -1.03 -11.24
N ILE A 407 7.47 -1.32 -10.05
CA ILE A 407 6.60 -0.43 -9.30
C ILE A 407 7.40 0.10 -8.10
N THR A 408 7.61 1.41 -8.07
CA THR A 408 8.49 2.07 -7.11
C THR A 408 7.77 3.06 -6.21
N SER A 409 6.54 3.47 -6.54
CA SER A 409 5.72 4.33 -5.67
C SER A 409 4.98 3.51 -4.61
N ASP A 410 4.84 4.09 -3.42
CA ASP A 410 3.98 3.54 -2.38
C ASP A 410 2.50 3.74 -2.78
N GLY A 411 1.62 2.85 -2.32
CA GLY A 411 0.22 2.80 -2.74
C GLY A 411 -0.62 1.86 -1.90
N VAL A 412 -1.81 1.57 -2.40
CA VAL A 412 -2.79 0.68 -1.77
C VAL A 412 -3.18 -0.43 -2.73
N LEU A 413 -3.35 -1.63 -2.19
CA LEU A 413 -3.84 -2.80 -2.90
C LEU A 413 -5.35 -2.91 -2.70
N LEU A 414 -6.10 -3.08 -3.78
CA LEU A 414 -7.52 -3.41 -3.73
C LEU A 414 -7.70 -4.79 -4.36
N THR A 415 -8.37 -5.70 -3.66
CA THR A 415 -8.57 -7.08 -4.11
C THR A 415 -9.97 -7.56 -3.78
N ARG A 416 -10.55 -8.47 -4.55
CA ARG A 416 -11.87 -9.03 -4.23
C ARG A 416 -11.83 -9.88 -2.97
N TYR A 417 -10.84 -10.75 -2.88
CA TYR A 417 -10.68 -11.69 -1.77
C TYR A 417 -9.50 -11.26 -0.92
N PHE A 418 -9.55 -11.49 0.39
CA PHE A 418 -8.38 -11.25 1.24
C PHE A 418 -7.14 -11.99 0.66
N PRO A 419 -5.96 -11.34 0.61
CA PRO A 419 -4.79 -11.95 -0.02
C PRO A 419 -4.46 -13.32 0.56
N SER A 420 -4.22 -14.29 -0.33
CA SER A 420 -3.93 -15.67 0.03
C SER A 420 -2.70 -15.77 0.96
N PRO A 421 -2.77 -16.54 2.06
CA PRO A 421 -1.65 -16.75 2.97
C PRO A 421 -0.38 -17.30 2.29
N CYS A 422 -0.49 -17.95 1.13
CA CYS A 422 0.66 -18.39 0.36
C CYS A 422 1.57 -17.23 -0.09
N LEU A 423 1.02 -16.01 -0.20
CA LEU A 423 1.75 -14.79 -0.57
C LEU A 423 2.45 -14.12 0.62
N LYS A 424 2.30 -14.64 1.85
CA LYS A 424 2.82 -14.05 3.09
C LYS A 424 4.30 -13.66 2.99
N SER A 425 5.15 -14.53 2.45
CA SER A 425 6.59 -14.26 2.31
C SER A 425 6.88 -13.09 1.36
N LEU A 426 6.08 -12.92 0.31
CA LEU A 426 6.25 -11.86 -0.67
C LEU A 426 5.71 -10.53 -0.16
N ILE A 427 4.47 -10.52 0.36
CA ILE A 427 3.79 -9.29 0.80
C ILE A 427 4.51 -8.64 2.00
N LEU A 428 5.06 -9.45 2.91
CA LEU A 428 5.80 -9.00 4.08
C LEU A 428 7.31 -8.79 3.80
N SER A 429 7.78 -9.05 2.59
CA SER A 429 9.18 -8.79 2.24
C SER A 429 9.52 -7.31 2.39
N CYS A 430 10.76 -6.98 2.75
CA CYS A 430 11.18 -5.60 3.01
C CYS A 430 10.88 -4.64 1.85
N THR A 431 11.00 -5.10 0.60
CA THR A 431 10.69 -4.29 -0.58
C THR A 431 9.19 -4.06 -0.72
N VAL A 432 8.38 -5.10 -0.58
CA VAL A 432 6.93 -5.03 -0.83
C VAL A 432 6.17 -4.41 0.34
N GLY A 433 6.43 -4.84 1.57
CA GLY A 433 5.72 -4.36 2.77
C GLY A 433 5.94 -2.87 3.04
N ARG A 434 7.03 -2.29 2.51
CA ARG A 434 7.26 -0.83 2.56
C ARG A 434 6.50 -0.05 1.48
N LYS A 435 5.96 -0.71 0.45
CA LYS A 435 5.24 -0.08 -0.66
C LYS A 435 3.73 -0.21 -0.53
N VAL A 436 3.25 -1.35 -0.07
CA VAL A 436 1.83 -1.59 0.20
C VAL A 436 1.48 -1.00 1.56
N ARG A 437 0.72 0.10 1.60
CA ARG A 437 0.33 0.76 2.86
C ARG A 437 -1.03 0.36 3.38
N ALA A 438 -1.92 -0.04 2.49
CA ALA A 438 -3.21 -0.57 2.85
C ALA A 438 -3.67 -1.62 1.85
N ILE A 439 -4.53 -2.51 2.34
CA ILE A 439 -5.21 -3.56 1.57
C ILE A 439 -6.71 -3.39 1.81
N PHE A 440 -7.47 -3.22 0.75
CA PHE A 440 -8.93 -3.20 0.77
C PHE A 440 -9.46 -4.47 0.11
N PHE A 441 -10.42 -5.15 0.74
CA PHE A 441 -11.03 -6.34 0.18
C PHE A 441 -12.51 -6.48 0.47
N THR A 442 -13.26 -7.21 -0.37
CA THR A 442 -14.73 -7.33 -0.24
C THR A 442 -15.21 -8.69 0.27
N LYS A 443 -14.35 -9.72 0.22
CA LYS A 443 -14.67 -11.08 0.70
C LYS A 443 -13.51 -11.69 1.49
N ALA A 444 -13.79 -12.29 2.64
CA ALA A 444 -12.76 -12.88 3.50
C ALA A 444 -12.03 -14.05 2.84
N SER A 445 -12.74 -14.88 2.06
CA SER A 445 -12.16 -16.05 1.43
C SER A 445 -12.87 -16.40 0.13
N ARG A 446 -12.11 -16.87 -0.85
CA ARG A 446 -12.66 -17.46 -2.07
C ARG A 446 -13.41 -18.76 -1.79
N HIS A 447 -12.84 -19.61 -0.93
CA HIS A 447 -13.34 -20.95 -0.66
C HIS A 447 -14.34 -21.00 0.49
N HIS A 448 -14.31 -20.00 1.36
CA HIS A 448 -15.09 -19.98 2.60
C HIS A 448 -15.97 -18.73 2.74
N GLY A 449 -16.14 -17.96 1.66
CA GLY A 449 -17.02 -16.80 1.62
C GLY A 449 -16.61 -15.71 2.61
N GLU A 450 -17.43 -15.49 3.63
CA GLU A 450 -17.23 -14.44 4.62
C GLU A 450 -16.35 -14.86 5.80
N PHE A 451 -15.87 -16.11 5.85
CA PHE A 451 -15.13 -16.64 7.00
C PHE A 451 -13.63 -16.78 6.74
N PHE A 452 -12.83 -16.30 7.70
CA PHE A 452 -11.38 -16.45 7.70
C PHE A 452 -10.94 -17.83 8.19
N SER A 453 -9.97 -18.42 7.49
CA SER A 453 -9.20 -19.56 8.00
C SER A 453 -8.21 -19.12 9.08
N GLN A 454 -7.57 -20.08 9.74
CA GLN A 454 -6.51 -19.77 10.72
C GLN A 454 -5.30 -19.09 10.08
N GLU A 455 -4.94 -19.48 8.86
CA GLU A 455 -3.84 -18.88 8.12
C GLU A 455 -4.15 -17.44 7.73
N ASP A 456 -5.40 -17.15 7.36
CA ASP A 456 -5.85 -15.79 7.07
C ASP A 456 -5.78 -14.90 8.33
N SER A 457 -6.26 -15.40 9.47
CA SER A 457 -6.16 -14.69 10.75
C SER A 457 -4.71 -14.43 11.15
N GLY A 458 -3.82 -15.39 10.91
CA GLY A 458 -2.37 -15.21 11.11
C GLY A 458 -1.82 -14.09 10.22
N LEU A 459 -2.16 -14.10 8.93
CA LEU A 459 -1.73 -13.05 8.00
C LEU A 459 -2.30 -11.68 8.38
N LEU A 460 -3.55 -11.57 8.85
CA LEU A 460 -4.12 -10.31 9.35
C LEU A 460 -3.29 -9.73 10.50
N CYS A 461 -2.92 -10.57 11.47
CA CYS A 461 -2.08 -10.16 12.60
C CYS A 461 -0.68 -9.71 12.14
N ASP A 462 -0.08 -10.41 11.17
CA ASP A 462 1.22 -10.03 10.61
C ASP A 462 1.13 -8.69 9.86
N LEU A 463 0.14 -8.52 8.98
CA LEU A 463 -0.06 -7.26 8.24
C LEU A 463 -0.20 -6.07 9.19
N ASN A 464 -1.00 -6.21 10.25
CA ASN A 464 -1.13 -5.19 11.29
C ASN A 464 0.21 -4.91 11.99
N THR A 465 0.99 -5.95 12.29
CA THR A 465 2.32 -5.82 12.93
C THR A 465 3.33 -5.10 12.02
N PHE A 466 3.28 -5.34 10.72
CA PHE A 466 4.13 -4.68 9.72
C PHE A 466 3.61 -3.29 9.30
N GLY A 467 2.54 -2.79 9.93
CA GLY A 467 1.99 -1.46 9.67
C GLY A 467 1.24 -1.34 8.35
N ILE A 468 0.75 -2.45 7.80
CA ILE A 468 -0.11 -2.49 6.62
C ILE A 468 -1.56 -2.50 7.09
N ALA A 469 -2.30 -1.42 6.82
CA ALA A 469 -3.69 -1.31 7.24
C ALA A 469 -4.60 -2.22 6.38
N VAL A 470 -5.50 -2.97 7.00
CA VAL A 470 -6.37 -3.91 6.30
C VAL A 470 -7.82 -3.51 6.48
N PHE A 471 -8.56 -3.39 5.37
CA PHE A 471 -9.94 -2.91 5.34
C PHE A 471 -10.85 -3.91 4.65
N TYR A 472 -11.93 -4.30 5.32
CA TYR A 472 -13.05 -5.01 4.74
C TYR A 472 -14.08 -3.99 4.21
N VAL A 473 -14.48 -4.15 2.97
CA VAL A 473 -15.43 -3.29 2.26
C VAL A 473 -16.71 -4.08 2.02
N ASP A 474 -17.75 -3.74 2.76
CA ASP A 474 -19.08 -4.31 2.64
C ASP A 474 -19.86 -3.55 1.55
N GLU A 475 -19.87 -4.11 0.34
CA GLU A 475 -20.57 -3.51 -0.81
C GLU A 475 -22.11 -3.54 -0.63
N ALA A 476 -22.65 -4.41 0.23
CA ALA A 476 -24.10 -4.56 0.40
C ALA A 476 -24.69 -3.49 1.34
N HIS A 477 -23.95 -3.12 2.39
CA HIS A 477 -24.36 -2.10 3.37
C HIS A 477 -23.53 -0.81 3.26
N ASP A 478 -22.76 -0.70 2.17
CA ASP A 478 -21.76 0.34 1.91
C ASP A 478 -20.71 0.49 3.05
N GLY A 479 -20.54 -0.47 3.96
CA GLY A 479 -19.68 -0.34 5.14
C GLY A 479 -18.18 -0.43 4.83
N ILE A 480 -17.33 0.26 5.59
CA ILE A 480 -15.88 0.03 5.58
C ILE A 480 -15.42 -0.20 7.01
N TYR A 481 -14.73 -1.31 7.21
CA TYR A 481 -14.25 -1.74 8.51
C TYR A 481 -12.75 -1.97 8.45
N GLN A 482 -12.01 -1.48 9.42
CA GLN A 482 -10.58 -1.75 9.53
C GLN A 482 -10.34 -2.88 10.52
N PHE A 483 -9.46 -3.81 10.19
CA PHE A 483 -8.92 -4.75 11.16
C PHE A 483 -8.08 -3.99 12.20
N ILE A 484 -8.48 -4.08 13.46
CA ILE A 484 -7.80 -3.45 14.60
C ILE A 484 -7.47 -4.51 15.63
N ARG A 485 -6.19 -4.56 16.02
CA ARG A 485 -5.70 -5.36 17.14
C ARG A 485 -5.40 -4.45 18.32
N ARG A 486 -5.89 -4.83 19.52
CA ARG A 486 -5.57 -4.11 20.77
C ARG A 486 -4.16 -4.47 21.23
N GLN A 487 -3.54 -3.56 21.98
CA GLN A 487 -2.25 -3.83 22.63
C GLN A 487 -2.39 -5.04 23.57
N ASP A 488 -1.36 -5.89 23.61
CA ASP A 488 -1.27 -7.08 24.46
C ASP A 488 -2.36 -8.15 24.21
N ARG A 489 -3.00 -8.12 23.03
CA ARG A 489 -3.95 -9.15 22.58
C ARG A 489 -3.47 -9.79 21.27
N ASP A 490 -3.63 -11.11 21.18
CA ASP A 490 -3.17 -11.90 20.03
C ASP A 490 -4.17 -11.90 18.86
N SER A 491 -5.38 -11.37 19.08
CA SER A 491 -6.46 -11.29 18.08
C SER A 491 -7.01 -9.88 17.91
N GLY A 492 -7.65 -9.65 16.77
CA GLY A 492 -8.26 -8.38 16.39
C GLY A 492 -9.62 -8.58 15.72
N VAL A 493 -10.32 -7.47 15.47
CA VAL A 493 -11.64 -7.48 14.82
C VAL A 493 -11.73 -6.37 13.78
N PHE A 494 -12.66 -6.50 12.84
CA PHE A 494 -13.04 -5.46 11.90
C PHE A 494 -13.96 -4.45 12.57
N VAL A 495 -13.49 -3.22 12.72
CA VAL A 495 -14.18 -2.11 13.39
C VAL A 495 -14.56 -1.04 12.36
N PRO A 496 -15.77 -0.45 12.40
CA PRO A 496 -16.12 0.69 11.56
C PRO A 496 -15.06 1.80 11.66
N VAL A 497 -14.64 2.36 10.53
CA VAL A 497 -13.51 3.30 10.46
C VAL A 497 -13.69 4.50 11.39
N GLU A 498 -14.93 4.95 11.58
CA GLU A 498 -15.33 6.06 12.43
C GLU A 498 -15.34 5.72 13.94
N ARG A 499 -15.42 4.44 14.33
CA ARG A 499 -15.48 3.99 15.73
C ARG A 499 -14.20 3.29 16.22
N ARG A 500 -13.11 3.35 15.45
CA ARG A 500 -11.81 2.71 15.81
C ARG A 500 -11.28 3.17 17.17
N GLN A 501 -11.38 4.47 17.45
CA GLN A 501 -10.90 5.01 18.73
C GLN A 501 -11.74 4.51 19.91
N GLU A 502 -13.06 4.34 19.71
CA GLU A 502 -13.94 3.76 20.72
C GLU A 502 -13.53 2.31 21.01
N TYR A 503 -13.18 1.51 20.01
CA TYR A 503 -12.73 0.13 20.23
C TYR A 503 -11.39 0.06 20.99
N LEU A 504 -10.42 0.90 20.63
CA LEU A 504 -9.10 0.90 21.25
C LEU A 504 -9.15 1.30 22.75
N LEU A 505 -10.01 2.26 23.09
CA LEU A 505 -10.15 2.76 24.45
C LEU A 505 -11.14 1.95 25.29
N ALA A 506 -11.86 0.99 24.70
CA ALA A 506 -12.99 0.37 25.37
C ALA A 506 -12.61 -0.55 26.53
N THR A 507 -13.48 -0.55 27.53
CA THR A 507 -13.62 -1.62 28.52
C THR A 507 -14.66 -2.61 28.01
N PHE A 508 -14.33 -3.90 28.06
CA PHE A 508 -15.05 -4.95 27.37
C PHE A 508 -15.95 -5.72 28.32
N PHE A 509 -17.25 -5.54 28.13
CA PHE A 509 -18.28 -6.40 28.70
C PHE A 509 -18.61 -7.50 27.70
N GLY A 510 -18.97 -8.69 28.17
CA GLY A 510 -19.43 -9.74 27.26
C GLY A 510 -20.64 -10.48 27.78
N VAL A 511 -21.52 -10.85 26.86
CA VAL A 511 -22.74 -11.59 27.19
C VAL A 511 -22.66 -12.98 26.58
N TYR A 512 -22.64 -13.98 27.45
CA TYR A 512 -22.76 -15.39 27.10
C TYR A 512 -24.13 -15.92 27.50
N GLY A 513 -24.74 -16.72 26.64
CA GLY A 513 -26.05 -17.31 26.92
C GLY A 513 -26.54 -18.20 25.78
N SER A 514 -27.74 -18.74 25.95
CA SER A 514 -28.35 -19.61 24.95
C SER A 514 -28.57 -18.90 23.61
N ASN A 515 -28.26 -19.58 22.51
CA ASN A 515 -28.69 -19.17 21.17
C ASN A 515 -30.17 -19.47 20.89
N LEU A 516 -30.82 -20.28 21.73
CA LEU A 516 -32.21 -20.72 21.57
C LEU A 516 -33.19 -19.94 22.45
N VAL A 517 -32.71 -19.38 23.56
CA VAL A 517 -33.54 -18.73 24.57
C VAL A 517 -33.02 -17.31 24.75
N ALA A 518 -33.88 -16.33 24.44
CA ALA A 518 -33.59 -14.93 24.69
C ALA A 518 -33.80 -14.53 26.15
N GLY A 519 -34.62 -15.25 26.92
CA GLY A 519 -34.95 -14.88 28.30
C GLY A 519 -35.66 -13.52 28.43
N ASP A 520 -35.83 -13.07 29.67
CA ASP A 520 -36.48 -11.80 30.06
C ASP A 520 -35.48 -10.77 30.61
N PHE A 521 -34.20 -10.91 30.26
CA PHE A 521 -33.11 -10.13 30.86
C PHE A 521 -32.82 -8.79 30.18
N GLU A 522 -33.50 -8.45 29.08
CA GLU A 522 -33.21 -7.24 28.29
C GLU A 522 -33.29 -5.96 29.12
N ALA A 523 -34.36 -5.83 29.92
CA ALA A 523 -34.55 -4.69 30.82
C ALA A 523 -33.46 -4.63 31.90
N GLU A 524 -33.10 -5.77 32.46
CA GLU A 524 -32.08 -5.88 33.51
C GLU A 524 -30.68 -5.54 32.98
N LEU A 525 -30.33 -6.02 31.78
CA LEU A 525 -29.07 -5.67 31.12
C LEU A 525 -29.04 -4.19 30.73
N GLY A 526 -30.18 -3.66 30.26
CA GLY A 526 -30.33 -2.23 29.97
C GLY A 526 -30.09 -1.37 31.22
N PHE A 527 -30.69 -1.74 32.35
CA PHE A 527 -30.48 -1.08 33.64
C PHE A 527 -29.00 -1.12 34.05
N LEU A 528 -28.39 -2.30 34.00
CA LEU A 528 -26.98 -2.51 34.34
C LEU A 528 -26.05 -1.62 33.51
N LEU A 529 -26.12 -1.72 32.19
CA LEU A 529 -25.20 -1.02 31.29
C LEU A 529 -25.41 0.49 31.32
N ASN A 530 -26.65 0.96 31.44
CA ASN A 530 -26.94 2.38 31.64
C ASN A 530 -26.36 2.88 32.97
N GLY A 531 -26.45 2.10 34.05
CA GLY A 531 -25.83 2.42 35.33
C GLY A 531 -24.30 2.49 35.27
N ILE A 532 -23.66 1.62 34.47
CA ILE A 532 -22.20 1.66 34.23
C ILE A 532 -21.82 2.90 33.41
N LEU A 533 -22.60 3.27 32.40
CA LEU A 533 -22.40 4.51 31.63
C LEU A 533 -22.46 5.74 32.54
N GLN A 534 -23.39 5.77 33.49
CA GLN A 534 -23.48 6.83 34.49
C GLN A 534 -22.26 6.84 35.42
N LEU A 535 -21.87 5.68 35.94
CA LEU A 535 -20.72 5.52 36.83
C LEU A 535 -19.41 6.00 36.19
N ARG A 536 -19.24 5.74 34.89
CA ARG A 536 -18.08 6.17 34.09
C ARG A 536 -17.79 7.67 34.18
N HIS A 537 -18.81 8.52 34.37
CA HIS A 537 -18.64 9.97 34.38
C HIS A 537 -17.88 10.49 35.60
N TYR A 538 -17.84 9.76 36.70
CA TYR A 538 -17.21 10.21 37.95
C TYR A 538 -16.29 9.17 38.59
N CYS A 539 -16.30 7.92 38.11
CA CYS A 539 -15.39 6.89 38.59
C CYS A 539 -13.95 7.16 38.13
N ASN A 540 -12.98 6.83 38.99
CA ASN A 540 -11.55 6.91 38.67
C ASN A 540 -10.90 5.52 38.79
N HIS A 541 -11.34 4.59 37.93
CA HIS A 541 -10.80 3.24 37.86
C HIS A 541 -10.03 3.03 36.55
N PRO A 542 -8.94 2.24 36.50
CA PRO A 542 -8.19 1.98 35.26
C PRO A 542 -9.04 1.43 34.12
N LEU A 543 -10.07 0.63 34.45
CA LEU A 543 -11.05 0.06 33.52
C LEU A 543 -12.36 0.86 33.44
N LEU A 544 -12.55 1.92 34.20
CA LEU A 544 -13.77 2.73 34.10
C LEU A 544 -13.51 4.16 34.58
N ASN A 545 -13.47 5.09 33.64
CA ASN A 545 -13.25 6.52 33.90
C ASN A 545 -13.74 7.35 32.69
N PRO A 546 -13.78 8.69 32.78
CA PRO A 546 -14.30 9.54 31.70
C PRO A 546 -13.57 9.42 30.36
N ASN A 547 -12.33 8.91 30.33
CA ASN A 547 -11.54 8.73 29.11
C ASN A 547 -11.69 7.32 28.49
N LYS A 548 -12.43 6.42 29.14
CA LYS A 548 -12.72 5.08 28.64
C LYS A 548 -14.04 5.06 27.88
N THR A 549 -14.12 4.21 26.87
CA THR A 549 -15.36 3.86 26.17
C THR A 549 -15.83 2.49 26.64
N LEU A 550 -17.03 2.06 26.22
CA LEU A 550 -17.53 0.72 26.50
C LEU A 550 -17.70 -0.05 25.18
N ALA A 551 -17.39 -1.33 25.21
CA ALA A 551 -17.74 -2.28 24.16
C ALA A 551 -18.45 -3.49 24.78
N LEU A 552 -19.40 -4.06 24.05
CA LEU A 552 -20.09 -5.28 24.43
C LEU A 552 -19.88 -6.34 23.37
N VAL A 553 -19.30 -7.48 23.76
CA VAL A 553 -18.97 -8.59 22.85
C VAL A 553 -19.91 -9.76 23.08
N THR A 554 -20.40 -10.35 21.99
CA THR A 554 -21.17 -11.59 22.01
C THR A 554 -20.68 -12.53 20.91
N GLY A 555 -21.25 -13.72 20.85
CA GLY A 555 -21.05 -14.61 19.72
C GLY A 555 -21.74 -14.17 18.41
N GLY A 556 -22.52 -13.09 18.42
CA GLY A 556 -23.20 -12.53 17.25
C GLY A 556 -24.41 -13.31 16.72
N GLY A 557 -24.72 -14.46 17.33
CA GLY A 557 -25.89 -15.26 16.99
C GLY A 557 -27.22 -14.71 17.56
N PRO A 558 -28.32 -15.48 17.41
CA PRO A 558 -29.64 -15.12 17.95
C PRO A 558 -29.73 -15.36 19.47
N GLY A 559 -30.93 -15.14 20.03
CA GLY A 559 -31.24 -15.42 21.44
C GLY A 559 -30.58 -14.42 22.37
N ALA A 560 -29.94 -14.90 23.44
CA ALA A 560 -29.29 -14.05 24.44
C ALA A 560 -28.18 -13.16 23.85
N MET A 561 -27.46 -13.63 22.85
CA MET A 561 -26.41 -12.86 22.18
C MET A 561 -27.00 -11.65 21.45
N GLU A 562 -28.12 -11.83 20.74
CA GLU A 562 -28.80 -10.76 20.02
C GLU A 562 -29.35 -9.69 20.96
N VAL A 563 -29.96 -10.10 22.08
CA VAL A 563 -30.44 -9.16 23.11
C VAL A 563 -29.28 -8.32 23.63
N GLY A 564 -28.12 -8.93 23.92
CA GLY A 564 -26.92 -8.21 24.33
C GLY A 564 -26.50 -7.15 23.31
N ASN A 565 -26.38 -7.53 22.03
CA ASN A 565 -26.01 -6.60 20.96
C ASN A 565 -27.05 -5.48 20.77
N ARG A 566 -28.35 -5.80 20.86
CA ARG A 566 -29.45 -4.82 20.73
C ARG A 566 -29.42 -3.78 21.83
N VAL A 567 -29.25 -4.19 23.09
CA VAL A 567 -29.13 -3.28 24.23
C VAL A 567 -27.87 -2.41 24.12
N ALA A 568 -26.73 -2.98 23.74
CA ALA A 568 -25.52 -2.20 23.54
C ALA A 568 -25.73 -1.11 22.49
N LYS A 569 -26.34 -1.46 21.36
CA LYS A 569 -26.63 -0.53 20.27
C LYS A 569 -27.61 0.57 20.67
N SER A 570 -28.67 0.25 21.42
CA SER A 570 -29.65 1.25 21.88
C SER A 570 -29.05 2.26 22.87
N LEU A 571 -28.01 1.87 23.61
CA LEU A 571 -27.27 2.72 24.54
C LEU A 571 -26.04 3.43 23.92
N GLY A 572 -25.79 3.24 22.63
CA GLY A 572 -24.60 3.81 21.96
C GLY A 572 -23.27 3.15 22.35
N ILE A 573 -23.31 1.97 22.98
CA ILE A 573 -22.12 1.16 23.29
C ILE A 573 -21.67 0.44 22.00
N LEU A 574 -20.36 0.29 21.79
CA LEU A 574 -19.85 -0.42 20.62
C LEU A 574 -20.22 -1.91 20.70
N SER A 575 -21.06 -2.37 19.78
CA SER A 575 -21.57 -3.73 19.75
C SER A 575 -20.68 -4.63 18.87
N CYS A 576 -20.11 -5.69 19.46
CA CYS A 576 -19.15 -6.58 18.82
C CYS A 576 -19.71 -8.00 18.69
N GLY A 577 -19.38 -8.69 17.60
CA GLY A 577 -19.80 -10.08 17.35
C GLY A 577 -18.69 -10.96 16.77
N LEU A 578 -18.47 -12.13 17.37
CA LEU A 578 -17.51 -13.13 16.88
C LEU A 578 -18.25 -14.30 16.24
N PHE A 579 -18.33 -14.36 14.91
CA PHE A 579 -19.17 -15.30 14.17
C PHE A 579 -18.46 -16.61 13.84
N VAL A 580 -19.21 -17.72 13.77
CA VAL A 580 -18.69 -19.05 13.39
C VAL A 580 -19.51 -19.63 12.24
N ASP A 581 -18.82 -20.22 11.26
CA ASP A 581 -19.41 -20.89 10.09
C ASP A 581 -20.04 -22.25 10.44
N PHE A 582 -21.19 -22.21 11.12
CA PHE A 582 -21.97 -23.41 11.41
C PHE A 582 -22.67 -23.98 10.17
N GLY A 583 -22.95 -23.15 9.16
CA GLY A 583 -23.61 -23.57 7.92
C GLY A 583 -22.80 -24.61 7.15
N ALA A 584 -21.48 -24.47 7.07
CA ALA A 584 -20.62 -25.46 6.39
C ALA A 584 -20.62 -26.86 7.02
N LEU A 585 -21.23 -27.04 8.19
CA LEU A 585 -21.35 -28.32 8.88
C LEU A 585 -22.76 -28.93 8.80
N SER A 586 -23.77 -28.21 8.30
CA SER A 586 -25.18 -28.67 8.27
C SER A 586 -25.37 -29.95 7.47
N ASP A 587 -24.53 -30.17 6.45
CA ASP A 587 -24.63 -31.32 5.55
C ASP A 587 -23.91 -32.57 6.08
N ARG A 588 -23.28 -32.50 7.27
CA ARG A 588 -22.57 -33.65 7.86
C ARG A 588 -23.54 -34.62 8.54
N PRO A 589 -23.46 -35.94 8.24
CA PRO A 589 -24.30 -36.94 8.89
C PRO A 589 -24.17 -36.89 10.43
N GLY A 590 -25.29 -36.76 11.12
CA GLY A 590 -25.35 -36.70 12.59
C GLY A 590 -25.12 -35.32 13.22
N ALA A 591 -24.94 -34.28 12.42
CA ALA A 591 -24.81 -32.91 12.92
C ALA A 591 -26.18 -32.32 13.30
N THR A 592 -26.41 -32.06 14.59
CA THR A 592 -27.58 -31.30 15.07
C THR A 592 -27.18 -29.84 15.24
N ILE A 593 -27.17 -29.08 14.13
CA ILE A 593 -26.65 -27.72 14.11
C ILE A 593 -27.79 -26.74 13.83
N ASN A 594 -27.97 -25.81 14.76
CA ASN A 594 -28.81 -24.63 14.55
C ASN A 594 -27.93 -23.56 13.90
N GLU A 595 -28.12 -23.33 12.61
CA GLU A 595 -27.44 -22.24 11.89
C GLU A 595 -27.67 -20.92 12.62
N GLN A 596 -26.58 -20.22 12.94
CA GLN A 596 -26.64 -18.93 13.63
C GLN A 596 -26.47 -17.82 12.60
N LYS A 597 -27.60 -17.22 12.19
CA LYS A 597 -27.56 -16.02 11.37
C LYS A 597 -26.94 -14.87 12.16
N ARG A 598 -26.14 -14.04 11.47
CA ARG A 598 -25.59 -12.80 12.02
C ARG A 598 -26.74 -11.87 12.41
N ASN A 599 -26.77 -11.44 13.67
CA ASN A 599 -27.77 -10.48 14.11
C ASN A 599 -27.45 -9.04 13.60
N PRO A 600 -28.46 -8.19 13.38
CA PRO A 600 -28.29 -6.88 12.73
C PRO A 600 -27.74 -5.79 13.68
N TYR A 601 -27.54 -6.10 14.96
CA TYR A 601 -27.12 -5.14 15.97
C TYR A 601 -25.60 -5.14 16.21
N VAL A 602 -24.83 -5.91 15.44
CA VAL A 602 -23.36 -5.94 15.52
C VAL A 602 -22.75 -4.84 14.66
N ASP A 603 -21.90 -4.01 15.28
CA ASP A 603 -21.16 -2.93 14.60
C ASP A 603 -19.73 -3.37 14.23
N ALA A 604 -19.02 -4.08 15.11
CA ALA A 604 -17.67 -4.59 14.87
C ALA A 604 -17.62 -6.12 14.94
N PHE A 605 -16.75 -6.77 14.17
CA PHE A 605 -16.82 -8.23 14.06
C PHE A 605 -15.54 -8.95 13.66
N MET A 606 -15.51 -10.25 13.96
CA MET A 606 -14.57 -11.20 13.38
C MET A 606 -15.30 -12.49 13.03
N THR A 607 -14.82 -13.22 12.03
CA THR A 607 -15.47 -14.43 11.51
C THR A 607 -14.49 -15.59 11.53
N TYR A 608 -14.99 -16.77 11.91
CA TYR A 608 -14.19 -17.97 12.10
C TYR A 608 -14.81 -19.16 11.38
N ARG A 609 -13.96 -20.03 10.85
CA ARG A 609 -14.37 -21.35 10.37
C ARG A 609 -14.82 -22.23 11.55
N SER A 610 -15.73 -23.17 11.29
CA SER A 610 -16.26 -24.06 12.33
C SER A 610 -15.21 -24.95 13.01
N ASN A 611 -14.14 -25.33 12.31
CA ASN A 611 -13.01 -26.06 12.88
C ASN A 611 -12.09 -25.16 13.73
N LYS A 612 -12.44 -23.88 13.90
CA LYS A 612 -11.74 -22.88 14.71
C LYS A 612 -12.59 -22.35 15.86
N LEU A 613 -13.46 -23.23 16.37
CA LEU A 613 -14.37 -22.92 17.47
C LEU A 613 -13.57 -22.46 18.71
N VAL A 614 -12.60 -23.26 19.16
CA VAL A 614 -11.82 -23.00 20.38
C VAL A 614 -11.08 -21.67 20.30
N GLU A 615 -10.48 -21.35 19.15
CA GLU A 615 -9.81 -20.08 18.91
C GLU A 615 -10.79 -18.91 19.06
N ARG A 616 -11.99 -19.03 18.49
CA ARG A 616 -13.06 -18.03 18.65
C ARG A 616 -13.48 -17.84 20.12
N GLN A 617 -13.53 -18.90 20.93
CA GLN A 617 -13.77 -18.77 22.38
C GLN A 617 -12.64 -18.03 23.09
N SER A 618 -11.38 -18.32 22.73
CA SER A 618 -10.24 -17.63 23.32
C SER A 618 -10.20 -16.14 22.97
N ASP A 619 -10.75 -15.73 21.82
CA ASP A 619 -10.65 -14.37 21.29
C ASP A 619 -11.62 -13.35 21.89
N PHE A 620 -12.57 -13.76 22.73
CA PHE A 620 -13.51 -12.83 23.38
C PHE A 620 -12.82 -11.77 24.26
N ASN A 621 -11.74 -12.14 24.95
CA ASN A 621 -10.84 -11.23 25.69
C ASN A 621 -11.57 -10.19 26.57
N LEU A 622 -12.54 -10.64 27.38
CA LEU A 622 -13.42 -9.79 28.17
C LEU A 622 -12.77 -9.28 29.46
N ASP A 623 -13.11 -8.04 29.84
CA ASP A 623 -12.80 -7.52 31.17
C ASP A 623 -13.88 -7.97 32.19
N PHE A 624 -15.15 -7.99 31.75
CA PHE A 624 -16.32 -8.27 32.59
C PHE A 624 -17.33 -9.20 31.88
N PRO A 625 -17.23 -10.53 32.09
CA PRO A 625 -18.18 -11.50 31.56
C PRO A 625 -19.51 -11.48 32.32
N ILE A 626 -20.59 -11.62 31.57
CA ILE A 626 -21.97 -11.74 32.04
C ILE A 626 -22.54 -13.01 31.44
N PHE A 627 -22.83 -13.98 32.30
CA PHE A 627 -23.42 -15.26 31.92
C PHE A 627 -24.91 -15.23 32.21
N LEU A 628 -25.67 -15.68 31.23
CA LEU A 628 -27.10 -15.91 31.31
C LEU A 628 -27.37 -17.41 31.22
N THR A 629 -28.62 -17.82 31.40
CA THR A 629 -29.03 -19.21 31.18
C THR A 629 -28.63 -19.67 29.77
N GLY A 630 -27.91 -20.80 29.73
CA GLY A 630 -27.25 -21.30 28.53
C GLY A 630 -26.96 -22.78 28.59
N GLY A 631 -26.57 -23.35 27.45
CA GLY A 631 -26.20 -24.76 27.33
C GLY A 631 -24.69 -24.99 27.35
N ILE A 632 -24.25 -26.09 26.74
CA ILE A 632 -22.84 -26.53 26.75
C ILE A 632 -21.85 -25.49 26.23
N GLY A 633 -22.24 -24.66 25.26
CA GLY A 633 -21.38 -23.58 24.75
C GLY A 633 -21.13 -22.51 25.80
N THR A 634 -22.16 -22.12 26.54
CA THR A 634 -22.07 -21.16 27.65
C THR A 634 -21.26 -21.74 28.82
N ASP A 635 -21.44 -23.04 29.12
CA ASP A 635 -20.69 -23.71 30.17
C ASP A 635 -19.18 -23.83 29.83
N PHE A 636 -18.85 -24.02 28.55
CA PHE A 636 -17.47 -24.03 28.08
C PHE A 636 -16.79 -22.65 28.24
N GLU A 637 -17.47 -21.58 27.85
CA GLU A 637 -16.98 -20.20 28.05
C GLU A 637 -16.79 -19.88 29.53
N TYR A 638 -17.70 -20.33 30.39
CA TYR A 638 -17.59 -20.14 31.83
C TYR A 638 -16.34 -20.81 32.40
N ALA A 639 -16.11 -22.08 32.04
CA ALA A 639 -14.90 -22.79 32.45
C ALA A 639 -13.62 -22.11 31.91
N LEU A 640 -13.64 -21.56 30.69
CA LEU A 640 -12.52 -20.84 30.12
C LEU A 640 -12.23 -19.53 30.91
N GLU A 641 -13.27 -18.77 31.26
CA GLU A 641 -13.13 -17.53 32.05
C GLU A 641 -12.63 -17.78 33.49
N GLU A 642 -13.02 -18.89 34.11
CA GLU A 642 -12.46 -19.34 35.40
C GLU A 642 -10.97 -19.66 35.28
N VAL A 643 -10.60 -20.47 34.27
CA VAL A 643 -9.20 -20.88 34.06
C VAL A 643 -8.34 -19.65 33.75
N ARG A 644 -8.81 -18.72 32.91
CA ARG A 644 -8.08 -17.51 32.55
C ARG A 644 -7.71 -16.65 33.75
N ARG A 645 -8.62 -16.50 34.71
CA ARG A 645 -8.39 -15.77 35.96
C ARG A 645 -7.49 -16.56 36.91
N LYS A 646 -7.71 -17.87 37.04
CA LYS A 646 -6.87 -18.77 37.84
C LYS A 646 -5.40 -18.69 37.42
N VAL A 647 -5.11 -18.69 36.12
CA VAL A 647 -3.73 -18.64 35.60
C VAL A 647 -3.16 -17.21 35.50
N GLY A 648 -3.95 -16.19 35.86
CA GLY A 648 -3.53 -14.79 35.86
C GLY A 648 -3.43 -14.15 34.46
N SER A 649 -3.96 -14.80 33.41
CA SER A 649 -4.02 -14.22 32.06
C SER A 649 -5.00 -13.05 31.94
N VAL A 650 -5.97 -12.97 32.86
CA VAL A 650 -6.92 -11.87 33.03
C VAL A 650 -7.00 -11.56 34.52
N PRO A 651 -7.09 -10.28 34.93
CA PRO A 651 -7.30 -9.92 36.33
C PRO A 651 -8.54 -10.60 36.93
N PRO A 652 -8.57 -10.84 38.26
CA PRO A 652 -9.71 -11.46 38.95
C PRO A 652 -10.93 -10.52 39.07
N ASN A 653 -11.37 -9.94 37.95
CA ASN A 653 -12.56 -9.10 37.88
C ASN A 653 -13.83 -9.95 38.05
N PRO A 654 -14.90 -9.41 38.69
CA PRO A 654 -16.15 -10.12 38.91
C PRO A 654 -16.80 -10.60 37.61
N ILE A 655 -17.29 -11.84 37.63
CA ILE A 655 -18.15 -12.44 36.61
C ILE A 655 -19.58 -12.36 37.13
N LEU A 656 -20.53 -11.88 36.32
CA LEU A 656 -21.95 -11.92 36.69
C LEU A 656 -22.61 -13.19 36.17
N LEU A 657 -23.43 -13.81 37.02
CA LEU A 657 -24.27 -14.95 36.70
C LEU A 657 -25.74 -14.51 36.89
N PHE A 658 -26.46 -14.25 35.80
CA PHE A 658 -27.88 -13.93 35.86
C PHE A 658 -28.73 -15.20 35.80
N GLY A 659 -29.49 -15.45 36.86
CA GLY A 659 -30.42 -16.58 36.89
C GLY A 659 -30.79 -16.97 38.31
N THR A 660 -31.28 -18.19 38.47
CA THR A 660 -31.76 -18.68 39.77
C THR A 660 -30.64 -19.34 40.57
N LEU A 661 -30.77 -19.32 41.91
CA LEU A 661 -29.87 -20.03 42.81
C LEU A 661 -29.79 -21.53 42.50
N ASN A 662 -30.92 -22.16 42.22
CA ASN A 662 -30.96 -23.59 41.91
C ASN A 662 -30.18 -23.92 40.64
N GLU A 663 -30.32 -23.12 39.59
CA GLU A 663 -29.63 -23.34 38.31
C GLU A 663 -28.10 -23.34 38.49
N TYR A 664 -27.55 -22.27 39.05
CA TYR A 664 -26.11 -22.13 39.20
C TYR A 664 -25.53 -23.03 40.29
N THR A 665 -26.31 -23.37 41.33
CA THR A 665 -25.90 -24.41 42.30
C THR A 665 -25.69 -25.75 41.60
N ASN A 666 -26.63 -26.15 40.75
CA ASN A 666 -26.54 -27.42 40.01
C ASN A 666 -25.38 -27.43 38.99
N LYS A 667 -25.05 -26.29 38.39
CA LYS A 667 -23.96 -26.19 37.42
C LYS A 667 -22.57 -26.07 38.04
N ILE A 668 -22.42 -25.31 39.13
CA ILE A 668 -21.11 -24.87 39.63
C ILE A 668 -20.73 -25.59 40.92
N THR A 669 -21.64 -25.67 41.90
CA THR A 669 -21.28 -26.04 43.27
C THR A 669 -20.68 -27.43 43.39
N GLY A 670 -21.30 -28.44 42.77
CA GLY A 670 -20.78 -29.80 42.82
C GLY A 670 -19.37 -29.91 42.22
N ARG A 671 -19.13 -29.28 41.07
CA ARG A 671 -17.82 -29.25 40.41
C ARG A 671 -16.78 -28.53 41.27
N TYR A 672 -17.12 -27.39 41.86
CA TYR A 672 -16.19 -26.66 42.73
C TYR A 672 -15.83 -27.46 43.98
N GLN A 673 -16.83 -27.99 44.69
CA GLN A 673 -16.63 -28.76 45.93
C GLN A 673 -15.82 -30.04 45.70
N GLU A 674 -16.06 -30.74 44.59
CA GLU A 674 -15.30 -31.94 44.27
C GLU A 674 -13.83 -31.61 44.02
N ASN A 675 -13.55 -30.54 43.26
CA ASN A 675 -12.20 -30.08 43.02
C ASN A 675 -11.50 -29.59 44.30
N LEU A 676 -12.23 -28.91 45.18
CA LEU A 676 -11.73 -28.46 46.48
C LEU A 676 -11.36 -29.67 47.35
N ARG A 677 -12.25 -30.65 47.47
CA ARG A 677 -12.05 -31.87 48.26
C ARG A 677 -10.89 -32.72 47.73
N ALA A 678 -10.79 -32.86 46.42
CA ALA A 678 -9.72 -33.61 45.76
C ALA A 678 -8.37 -32.85 45.72
N GLY A 679 -8.36 -31.55 46.07
CA GLY A 679 -7.16 -30.71 46.06
C GLY A 679 -6.67 -30.30 44.66
N THR A 680 -7.48 -30.49 43.61
CA THR A 680 -7.12 -30.19 42.21
C THR A 680 -7.11 -28.69 41.88
N ILE A 681 -7.68 -27.86 42.77
CA ILE A 681 -7.66 -26.39 42.68
C ILE A 681 -6.82 -25.74 43.78
N LYS A 682 -5.92 -26.48 44.44
CA LYS A 682 -5.05 -25.95 45.49
C LYS A 682 -4.29 -24.70 45.02
N GLY A 683 -4.33 -23.63 45.81
CA GLY A 683 -3.77 -22.30 45.48
C GLY A 683 -4.67 -21.42 44.60
N SER A 684 -5.85 -21.91 44.22
CA SER A 684 -6.86 -21.21 43.42
C SER A 684 -8.28 -21.36 43.99
N GLU A 685 -8.40 -21.75 45.26
CA GLU A 685 -9.66 -21.92 45.98
C GLU A 685 -10.49 -20.62 45.97
N TRP A 686 -9.80 -19.48 45.99
CA TRP A 686 -10.37 -18.14 45.90
C TRP A 686 -11.19 -17.88 44.63
N ILE A 687 -11.11 -18.75 43.61
CA ILE A 687 -11.92 -18.60 42.39
C ILE A 687 -13.42 -18.55 42.70
N CYS A 688 -13.87 -19.12 43.83
CA CYS A 688 -15.25 -19.02 44.30
C CYS A 688 -15.74 -17.59 44.62
N SER A 689 -14.83 -16.63 44.76
CA SER A 689 -15.15 -15.21 44.99
C SER A 689 -15.41 -14.42 43.70
N ILE A 690 -15.09 -15.01 42.54
CA ILE A 690 -15.16 -14.33 41.23
C ILE A 690 -16.58 -14.31 40.64
N PRO A 691 -17.37 -15.40 40.66
CA PRO A 691 -18.70 -15.41 40.08
C PRO A 691 -19.72 -14.88 41.08
N TRP A 692 -20.55 -13.96 40.64
CA TRP A 692 -21.59 -13.30 41.43
C TRP A 692 -22.95 -13.61 40.84
N LEU A 693 -23.74 -14.37 41.59
CA LEU A 693 -25.13 -14.65 41.26
C LEU A 693 -26.01 -13.46 41.58
N VAL A 694 -26.70 -12.99 40.55
CA VAL A 694 -27.63 -11.85 40.55
C VAL A 694 -28.94 -12.25 39.90
N THR A 695 -30.04 -11.66 40.38
CA THR A 695 -31.39 -11.88 39.84
C THR A 695 -31.95 -10.63 39.18
N THR A 696 -31.36 -9.47 39.45
CA THR A 696 -31.77 -8.17 38.89
C THR A 696 -30.56 -7.37 38.41
N GLY A 697 -30.80 -6.45 37.48
CA GLY A 697 -29.85 -5.45 37.00
C GLY A 697 -29.40 -4.50 38.10
N ALA A 698 -30.23 -4.25 39.11
CA ALA A 698 -29.87 -3.47 40.28
C ALA A 698 -28.79 -4.15 41.14
N GLU A 699 -28.95 -5.46 41.40
CA GLU A 699 -27.92 -6.24 42.10
C GLU A 699 -26.62 -6.30 41.29
N ALA A 700 -26.72 -6.57 39.98
CA ALA A 700 -25.59 -6.58 39.06
C ALA A 700 -24.83 -5.25 39.04
N TRP A 701 -25.57 -4.14 38.97
CA TRP A 701 -24.98 -2.80 38.98
C TRP A 701 -24.27 -2.52 40.30
N GLU A 702 -24.87 -2.93 41.43
CA GLU A 702 -24.27 -2.75 42.75
C GLU A 702 -22.95 -3.53 42.91
N VAL A 703 -22.86 -4.76 42.38
CA VAL A 703 -21.59 -5.53 42.35
C VAL A 703 -20.51 -4.72 41.64
N TYR A 704 -20.77 -4.25 40.43
CA TYR A 704 -19.77 -3.48 39.66
C TYR A 704 -19.50 -2.10 40.27
N ARG A 705 -20.51 -1.42 40.82
CA ARG A 705 -20.32 -0.14 41.51
C ARG A 705 -19.34 -0.30 42.68
N ARG A 706 -19.53 -1.32 43.51
CA ARG A 706 -18.59 -1.61 44.62
C ARG A 706 -17.21 -2.00 44.09
N PHE A 707 -17.13 -2.80 43.03
CA PHE A 707 -15.84 -3.18 42.43
C PHE A 707 -15.06 -1.97 41.94
N PHE A 708 -15.68 -1.12 41.11
CA PHE A 708 -15.02 0.05 40.54
C PHE A 708 -14.64 1.11 41.59
N ASN A 709 -15.32 1.11 42.75
CA ASN A 709 -14.97 1.96 43.90
C ASN A 709 -13.96 1.31 44.86
N GLY A 710 -13.45 0.11 44.56
CA GLY A 710 -12.50 -0.61 45.43
C GLY A 710 -13.11 -1.15 46.73
N GLN A 711 -14.43 -1.35 46.75
CA GLN A 711 -15.21 -1.76 47.92
C GLN A 711 -15.67 -3.23 47.86
N LEU A 712 -15.39 -3.93 46.76
CA LEU A 712 -15.74 -5.34 46.57
C LEU A 712 -14.51 -6.22 46.81
N LEU A 713 -14.60 -7.14 47.75
CA LEU A 713 -13.56 -8.15 47.97
C LEU A 713 -13.70 -9.26 46.93
N VAL A 714 -12.74 -9.35 46.02
CA VAL A 714 -12.70 -10.33 44.92
C VAL A 714 -11.26 -10.76 44.65
N GLY A 715 -11.02 -12.03 44.33
CA GLY A 715 -9.69 -12.55 44.04
C GLY A 715 -9.01 -13.26 45.22
N PRO A 716 -7.67 -13.45 45.18
CA PRO A 716 -6.92 -14.26 46.14
C PRO A 716 -7.13 -13.94 47.62
N ASP A 717 -7.39 -12.67 47.94
CA ASP A 717 -7.55 -12.19 49.32
C ASP A 717 -9.01 -12.24 49.80
N ALA A 718 -9.95 -12.65 48.95
CA ALA A 718 -11.37 -12.72 49.29
C ALA A 718 -11.70 -13.99 50.10
N PRO A 719 -12.71 -13.93 51.00
CA PRO A 719 -13.11 -15.08 51.79
C PRO A 719 -13.66 -16.21 50.92
N LEU A 720 -13.30 -17.44 51.28
CA LEU A 720 -13.77 -18.65 50.60
C LEU A 720 -15.26 -18.91 50.91
N ASN A 721 -15.93 -19.57 49.98
CA ASN A 721 -17.29 -20.08 50.19
C ASN A 721 -17.44 -21.50 49.59
N ASP A 722 -18.42 -22.25 50.10
CA ASP A 722 -18.65 -23.64 49.69
C ASP A 722 -19.49 -23.77 48.41
N ARG A 723 -20.05 -22.68 47.90
CA ARG A 723 -20.93 -22.69 46.72
C ARG A 723 -20.17 -22.62 45.41
N GLY A 724 -18.93 -22.11 45.43
CA GLY A 724 -18.16 -21.82 44.21
C GLY A 724 -18.54 -20.48 43.55
N PHE A 725 -19.46 -19.72 44.14
CA PHE A 725 -19.90 -18.40 43.70
C PHE A 725 -20.50 -17.61 44.87
N VAL A 726 -20.57 -16.29 44.75
CA VAL A 726 -21.14 -15.38 45.74
C VAL A 726 -22.59 -15.04 45.38
N LEU A 727 -23.51 -15.14 46.33
CA LEU A 727 -24.88 -14.65 46.15
C LEU A 727 -24.96 -13.17 46.53
N ALA A 728 -25.24 -12.30 45.55
CA ALA A 728 -25.15 -10.85 45.73
C ALA A 728 -26.10 -10.35 46.83
N SER A 729 -27.36 -10.82 46.85
CA SER A 729 -28.35 -10.45 47.85
C SER A 729 -27.90 -10.74 49.29
N GLU A 730 -27.36 -11.94 49.54
CA GLU A 730 -26.80 -12.30 50.85
C GLU A 730 -25.57 -11.46 51.21
N TYR A 731 -24.70 -11.19 50.23
CA TYR A 731 -23.48 -10.41 50.45
C TYR A 731 -23.81 -8.97 50.85
N PHE A 732 -24.76 -8.33 50.16
CA PHE A 732 -25.15 -6.94 50.43
C PHE A 732 -25.85 -6.78 51.77
N VAL A 733 -26.64 -7.76 52.23
CA VAL A 733 -27.22 -7.74 53.58
C VAL A 733 -26.11 -7.77 54.64
N LYS A 734 -25.12 -8.66 54.48
CA LYS A 734 -24.01 -8.81 55.43
C LYS A 734 -23.03 -7.64 55.43
N HIS A 735 -22.91 -6.93 54.31
CA HIS A 735 -21.99 -5.82 54.11
C HIS A 735 -22.77 -4.57 53.70
N SER A 736 -23.81 -4.25 54.47
CA SER A 736 -24.55 -3.00 54.34
C SER A 736 -23.56 -1.85 54.54
N MET A 737 -23.56 -0.87 53.62
CA MET A 737 -22.68 0.31 53.72
C MET A 737 -22.97 1.13 54.97
#